data_AF-L7JK77-F1
#
_entry.id   AF-L7JK77-F1
#
_cell.length_a   1.000
_cell.length_b   1.000
_cell.length_c   1.000
_cell.angle_alpha   90.00
_cell.angle_beta   90.00
_cell.angle_gamma   90.00
#
_symmetry.space_group_name_H-M   'P 1'
#
loop_
_entity.id
_entity.type
_entity.pdbx_description
1 polymer ?
#
loop_
_entity_poly.entity_id
_entity_poly.type
_entity_poly.pdbx_seq_one_letter_code
_entity_poly.pdbx_strand_id
1 'polypeptide(L)'
;MLAGGVQPYRLDEQLRVAALTPVRPSPSVTPSPAVKVVTDPRIGKKWFTFGGIARLLRLPICVDLNQRLIHCISFGGLVWELSARDQEPSFAATLEKELSVVTVLYFPGIFERVVGAGPAGCTIAARLADSNAQPSVLLLEAGADDGTDMTKRMSSNRFMQRYDESQTWGYESEPTESLGDRGFPLDRGKGLGGSTAVNFSCWTRGPKDDMDEMARLTGDSSWEWERTVERFKSIESFHGDLEEMPKGAGNYIQSTQNTSYGTDGPIHISFPQKWDAEVTDMIDIWKENGYALNKDLSDGSMLGLSVTPSTEYRGVRVTAADVLFPRPSNLNIMVEAPVHRVLFDEQKRATGVQLIDGRQLHVSKEVIISAGALDSPKILMHSGIGPEDQLTKFDIPVLHDLPGVGANYADHYHASFVWRRKEHTSIRPDFFSDPKRIEKAQRDWELYRTGDYVTLGTQLSTGFFKSEATLKSAEFQALPDKEKQRMWKPTIPTYEIVWNATAPMYYETTKKLPALSVALLILLNSQGRGAFTLQSADPALPLRFAPDFLRAPYDRRAAVEATRELLKVTSSEAFQRDNVQAVFAPASDSDEDILAFWRDTTSSTWHMCGTIMMATKADGEGDGGDPGCVDTGFCVHGVEGLRVADMSIMPILPSAHTQSTAYQIGMIAAEKLIEDKTSPASVLLSRMSLPVSLSSSTSPLFWCSCPLVRPYSRHPTVSKLQAELRSELWSSVARRRPEKKPRDTVTLFHKASSPASMRVLTLLKQTAASASETATEDQVGDHSAHNETQRSRPEFELNVTEDLPTEGQLQTILEYIGQPAIPELVKGANSVTEALKKYKSDKESFQRPVVVDWNNGRAAIGENESQILKMLNELKKD
;
A
#
# COMPACT_ATOMS: atom_id res chain seq x y z
N MET A 1 11.91 -59.65 -3.71
CA MET A 1 13.07 -60.40 -3.15
C MET A 1 14.07 -59.36 -2.69
N LEU A 2 14.52 -59.17 -1.45
CA LEU A 2 14.45 -59.81 -0.13
C LEU A 2 14.58 -58.62 0.88
N ALA A 3 13.65 -58.34 1.79
CA ALA A 3 13.46 -58.90 3.14
C ALA A 3 14.39 -58.33 4.26
N GLY A 4 13.77 -57.83 5.35
CA GLY A 4 14.32 -57.65 6.71
C GLY A 4 14.45 -56.19 7.19
N GLY A 5 13.98 -55.70 8.34
CA GLY A 5 13.45 -56.34 9.55
C GLY A 5 13.80 -55.52 10.82
N VAL A 6 12.94 -54.55 11.18
CA VAL A 6 12.43 -54.11 12.51
C VAL A 6 13.14 -54.47 13.86
N GLN A 7 13.42 -53.39 14.67
CA GLN A 7 13.43 -53.20 16.17
C GLN A 7 14.65 -53.65 17.05
N PRO A 8 14.79 -53.19 18.33
CA PRO A 8 15.10 -51.84 18.83
C PRO A 8 16.23 -51.84 19.93
N TYR A 9 16.73 -50.68 20.38
CA TYR A 9 17.50 -50.58 21.64
C TYR A 9 16.91 -49.52 22.59
N ARG A 10 16.58 -49.97 23.80
CA ARG A 10 16.23 -49.19 25.00
C ARG A 10 17.49 -48.52 25.56
N LEU A 11 17.30 -47.35 26.19
CA LEU A 11 18.00 -46.95 27.41
C LEU A 11 17.16 -45.92 28.19
N ASP A 12 16.61 -46.39 29.31
CA ASP A 12 16.23 -45.59 30.47
C ASP A 12 17.52 -45.12 31.17
N GLU A 13 17.57 -43.86 31.64
CA GLU A 13 17.79 -43.54 33.05
C GLU A 13 17.80 -42.01 33.32
N GLN A 14 16.83 -41.61 34.17
CA GLN A 14 16.91 -40.69 35.31
C GLN A 14 17.92 -39.53 35.29
N LEU A 15 17.42 -38.29 35.49
CA LEU A 15 18.00 -37.36 36.46
C LEU A 15 16.99 -36.30 36.94
N ARG A 16 17.03 -36.07 38.25
CA ARG A 16 16.10 -35.34 39.12
C ARG A 16 16.16 -33.82 38.91
N VAL A 17 15.00 -33.16 38.92
CA VAL A 17 14.88 -31.70 39.06
C VAL A 17 14.64 -31.38 40.54
N ALA A 18 15.56 -30.62 41.14
CA ALA A 18 15.42 -30.06 42.48
C ALA A 18 14.72 -28.69 42.40
N ALA A 19 13.75 -28.51 43.31
CA ALA A 19 12.94 -27.31 43.48
C ALA A 19 13.71 -26.18 44.16
N LEU A 20 13.45 -24.93 43.76
CA LEU A 20 13.68 -23.75 44.59
C LEU A 20 12.47 -22.79 44.50
N THR A 21 11.91 -22.54 45.66
CA THR A 21 10.76 -21.68 46.01
C THR A 21 11.14 -20.19 45.97
N PRO A 22 10.25 -19.26 45.58
CA PRO A 22 10.45 -17.83 45.80
C PRO A 22 9.81 -17.38 47.13
N VAL A 23 10.61 -16.67 47.93
CA VAL A 23 10.24 -15.99 49.17
C VAL A 23 9.69 -14.59 48.86
N ARG A 24 8.55 -14.24 49.48
CA ARG A 24 7.92 -12.90 49.45
C ARG A 24 8.75 -11.85 50.22
N PRO A 25 8.60 -10.55 49.90
CA PRO A 25 8.73 -9.50 50.91
C PRO A 25 7.43 -8.69 51.09
N SER A 26 7.23 -8.23 52.32
CA SER A 26 6.28 -7.20 52.74
C SER A 26 7.08 -6.07 53.45
N PRO A 27 6.49 -4.93 53.85
CA PRO A 27 6.80 -3.61 53.29
C PRO A 27 7.55 -2.68 54.27
N SER A 28 8.11 -1.57 53.75
CA SER A 28 7.99 -0.19 54.27
C SER A 28 9.20 0.74 53.98
N VAL A 29 8.85 2.04 53.83
CA VAL A 29 9.66 3.27 54.03
C VAL A 29 10.51 3.81 52.86
N THR A 30 10.10 4.98 52.35
CA THR A 30 10.84 5.94 51.50
C THR A 30 12.04 6.58 52.20
N PRO A 31 13.07 7.01 51.44
CA PRO A 31 13.40 8.44 51.49
C PRO A 31 13.74 9.08 50.13
N SER A 32 13.40 10.38 50.01
CA SER A 32 13.73 11.30 48.91
C SER A 32 15.25 11.44 48.67
N PRO A 33 15.74 11.58 47.43
CA PRO A 33 17.17 11.84 47.18
C PRO A 33 17.51 13.33 47.40
N ALA A 34 18.41 13.58 48.36
CA ALA A 34 18.93 14.91 48.67
C ALA A 34 19.96 15.37 47.62
N VAL A 35 19.81 16.60 47.13
CA VAL A 35 20.77 17.29 46.25
C VAL A 35 21.93 17.84 47.10
N LYS A 36 23.18 17.52 46.76
CA LYS A 36 24.37 18.15 47.35
C LYS A 36 24.98 19.17 46.40
N VAL A 37 25.19 20.39 46.90
CA VAL A 37 25.89 21.47 46.22
C VAL A 37 27.37 21.41 46.62
N VAL A 38 28.26 21.26 45.64
CA VAL A 38 29.71 21.39 45.86
C VAL A 38 30.19 22.65 45.16
N THR A 39 30.95 23.46 45.89
CA THR A 39 31.51 24.72 45.41
C THR A 39 33.02 24.54 45.24
N ASP A 40 33.55 24.73 44.03
CA ASP A 40 35.00 24.75 43.79
C ASP A 40 35.55 26.16 44.11
N PRO A 41 36.46 26.31 45.09
CA PRO A 41 36.98 27.62 45.48
C PRO A 41 37.85 28.31 44.43
N ARG A 42 38.23 27.65 43.32
CA ARG A 42 39.17 28.20 42.33
C ARG A 42 38.53 28.82 41.09
N ILE A 43 37.24 28.61 40.86
CA ILE A 43 36.55 29.06 39.63
C ILE A 43 35.14 29.63 39.86
N GLY A 44 34.68 29.74 41.11
CA GLY A 44 33.46 30.48 41.45
C GLY A 44 32.15 29.91 40.88
N LYS A 45 32.14 28.69 40.34
CA LYS A 45 30.93 28.02 39.82
C LYS A 45 30.44 26.93 40.77
N LYS A 46 29.12 26.88 40.97
CA LYS A 46 28.41 25.84 41.75
C LYS A 46 27.96 24.72 40.82
N TRP A 47 28.11 23.47 41.27
CA TRP A 47 27.71 22.28 40.52
C TRP A 47 26.71 21.44 41.31
N PHE A 48 25.80 20.78 40.58
CA PHE A 48 24.87 19.79 41.09
C PHE A 48 25.22 18.42 40.50
N THR A 49 25.36 17.39 41.33
CA THR A 49 25.62 16.02 40.85
C THR A 49 24.44 15.12 41.21
N PHE A 50 23.97 14.35 40.22
CA PHE A 50 23.04 13.23 40.39
C PHE A 50 23.85 11.93 40.29
N GLY A 51 23.71 11.05 41.28
CA GLY A 51 24.44 9.78 41.31
C GLY A 51 23.80 8.72 40.41
N GLY A 52 24.53 8.23 39.41
CA GLY A 52 24.22 6.95 38.75
C GLY A 52 24.57 6.86 37.25
N ILE A 53 25.80 6.45 36.94
CA ILE A 53 26.31 5.85 35.67
C ILE A 53 26.22 6.75 34.41
N ALA A 54 27.31 7.48 34.15
CA ALA A 54 27.56 8.20 32.91
C ALA A 54 28.27 7.33 31.85
N ARG A 55 27.76 7.33 30.60
CA ARG A 55 28.55 7.06 29.39
C ARG A 55 28.50 8.31 28.51
N LEU A 56 29.69 8.80 28.16
CA LEU A 56 29.96 10.11 27.55
C LEU A 56 29.32 10.30 26.17
N LEU A 57 28.61 11.42 25.99
CA LEU A 57 28.49 12.12 24.70
C LEU A 57 29.18 13.48 24.84
N ARG A 58 30.25 13.69 24.07
CA ARG A 58 30.92 14.99 23.91
C ARG A 58 30.27 15.69 22.71
N LEU A 59 29.66 16.85 22.92
CA LEU A 59 29.26 17.77 21.83
C LEU A 59 29.94 19.13 22.06
N PRO A 60 30.47 19.79 21.01
CA PRO A 60 31.03 21.14 21.13
C PRO A 60 29.91 22.18 21.04
N ILE A 61 29.92 23.18 21.93
CA ILE A 61 29.09 24.38 21.81
C ILE A 61 30.01 25.54 21.43
N CYS A 62 29.72 26.20 20.33
CA CYS A 62 30.32 27.47 19.93
C CYS A 62 29.37 28.60 20.33
N VAL A 63 29.89 29.68 20.94
CA VAL A 63 29.10 30.87 21.30
C VAL A 63 29.73 32.07 20.60
N ASP A 64 28.95 32.75 19.77
CA ASP A 64 29.29 34.09 19.24
C ASP A 64 28.71 35.17 20.18
N LEU A 65 29.55 36.15 20.50
CA LEU A 65 29.27 37.28 21.39
C LEU A 65 28.92 38.50 20.53
N ASN A 66 27.74 38.51 19.88
CA ASN A 66 27.12 39.75 19.42
C ASN A 66 25.59 39.59 19.30
N GLN A 67 24.88 40.48 19.99
CA GLN A 67 23.46 40.41 20.35
C GLN A 67 22.46 40.54 19.18
N ARG A 68 22.24 39.49 18.36
CA ARG A 68 21.01 39.37 17.54
C ARG A 68 20.55 37.90 17.37
N LEU A 69 19.29 37.65 17.76
CA LEU A 69 18.44 36.45 17.66
C LEU A 69 19.08 35.08 17.95
N ILE A 70 18.63 34.43 19.03
CA ILE A 70 18.89 33.02 19.32
C ILE A 70 17.60 32.24 19.04
N HIS A 71 17.64 31.31 18.07
CA HIS A 71 16.68 30.21 17.98
C HIS A 71 16.87 29.30 19.22
N CYS A 72 15.85 29.19 20.07
CA CYS A 72 15.84 28.18 21.11
C CYS A 72 15.58 26.80 20.48
N ILE A 73 16.64 26.01 20.32
CA ILE A 73 16.53 24.59 20.01
C ILE A 73 16.22 23.85 21.31
N SER A 74 14.96 23.44 21.49
CA SER A 74 14.56 22.51 22.55
C SER A 74 14.83 21.08 22.06
N PHE A 75 15.79 20.40 22.69
CA PHE A 75 15.91 18.95 22.59
C PHE A 75 15.30 18.33 23.85
N GLY A 76 14.26 17.53 23.66
CA GLY A 76 13.66 16.71 24.71
C GLY A 76 12.49 17.39 25.41
N GLY A 77 11.31 16.82 25.21
CA GLY A 77 10.07 17.23 25.87
C GLY A 77 10.19 17.16 27.39
N LEU A 78 10.16 18.33 28.01
CA LEU A 78 9.66 18.53 29.36
C LEU A 78 9.02 19.93 29.39
N VAL A 79 7.71 19.99 29.15
CA VAL A 79 6.93 21.21 29.39
C VAL A 79 6.77 21.34 30.90
N TRP A 80 7.40 22.34 31.50
CA TRP A 80 7.05 22.79 32.84
C TRP A 80 5.94 23.82 32.72
N GLU A 81 4.80 23.59 33.38
CA GLU A 81 3.83 24.63 33.67
C GLU A 81 4.50 25.72 34.51
N LEU A 82 4.79 26.86 33.89
CA LEU A 82 5.09 28.09 34.61
C LEU A 82 3.76 28.71 35.04
N SER A 83 3.35 28.51 36.30
CA SER A 83 2.30 29.33 36.88
C SER A 83 2.86 30.75 37.05
N ALA A 84 2.47 31.67 36.16
CA ALA A 84 2.73 33.09 36.35
C ALA A 84 1.87 33.59 37.51
N ARG A 85 2.49 33.74 38.70
CA ARG A 85 1.95 34.62 39.74
C ARG A 85 2.29 36.05 39.36
N ASP A 86 1.24 36.84 39.19
CA ASP A 86 1.21 38.30 39.28
C ASP A 86 2.31 39.06 38.51
N GLN A 87 2.03 39.50 37.28
CA GLN A 87 2.15 40.91 36.86
C GLN A 87 1.77 41.16 35.37
N GLU A 88 0.91 42.17 35.20
CA GLU A 88 0.50 42.93 33.99
C GLU A 88 -0.19 42.23 32.78
N PRO A 89 -1.43 42.62 32.43
CA PRO A 89 -2.21 42.06 31.32
C PRO A 89 -1.87 42.62 29.91
N SER A 90 -0.79 43.39 29.73
CA SER A 90 -0.46 44.03 28.44
C SER A 90 0.54 43.25 27.57
N PHE A 91 1.25 42.26 28.14
CA PHE A 91 2.30 41.51 27.41
C PHE A 91 1.77 40.24 26.72
N ALA A 92 0.72 39.61 27.28
CA ALA A 92 0.13 38.38 26.73
C ALA A 92 -0.59 38.60 25.38
N ALA A 93 -1.21 39.77 25.18
CA ALA A 93 -1.98 40.06 23.97
C ALA A 93 -1.12 40.34 22.72
N THR A 94 0.18 40.56 22.88
CA THR A 94 1.09 40.81 21.75
C THR A 94 1.76 39.52 21.25
N LEU A 95 1.86 38.48 22.10
CA LEU A 95 2.50 37.21 21.72
C LEU A 95 1.56 36.26 20.95
N GLU A 96 0.24 36.37 21.14
CA GLU A 96 -0.75 35.52 20.44
C GLU A 96 -0.92 35.86 18.96
N LYS A 97 -0.39 37.00 18.48
CA LYS A 97 -0.59 37.46 17.10
C LYS A 97 0.52 37.09 16.11
N GLU A 98 1.65 36.54 16.55
CA GLU A 98 2.80 36.25 15.66
C GLU A 98 3.47 34.86 15.84
N LEU A 99 2.92 33.96 16.67
CA LEU A 99 3.52 32.63 16.85
C LEU A 99 2.61 31.52 16.34
N SER A 100 2.62 31.29 15.03
CA SER A 100 2.28 29.99 14.46
C SER A 100 3.34 28.98 14.90
N VAL A 101 3.06 28.25 15.99
CA VAL A 101 3.93 27.17 16.48
C VAL A 101 3.84 26.01 15.49
N VAL A 102 4.79 25.96 14.55
CA VAL A 102 5.03 24.78 13.71
C VAL A 102 5.67 23.73 14.61
N THR A 103 4.90 22.71 15.01
CA THR A 103 5.41 21.58 15.76
C THR A 103 6.30 20.73 14.83
N VAL A 104 7.60 21.01 14.82
CA VAL A 104 8.60 20.16 14.16
C VAL A 104 8.84 18.94 15.05
N LEU A 105 8.07 17.87 14.83
CA LEU A 105 8.38 16.56 15.41
C LEU A 105 9.64 16.02 14.72
N TYR A 106 10.78 16.14 15.39
CA TYR A 106 12.03 15.51 14.97
C TYR A 106 11.86 13.98 15.02
N PHE A 107 11.65 13.36 13.87
CA PHE A 107 11.94 11.93 13.73
C PHE A 107 13.45 11.73 13.93
N PRO A 108 13.89 10.78 14.77
CA PRO A 108 15.30 10.53 15.00
C PRO A 108 15.91 9.82 13.78
N GLY A 109 16.23 10.60 12.74
CA GLY A 109 16.89 10.16 11.51
C GLY A 109 16.63 11.12 10.37
N ILE A 110 17.68 11.77 9.85
CA ILE A 110 17.60 12.42 8.54
C ILE A 110 17.65 11.29 7.51
N PHE A 111 16.53 11.03 6.84
CA PHE A 111 16.49 10.06 5.75
C PHE A 111 17.34 10.58 4.58
N GLU A 112 17.90 9.68 3.77
CA GLU A 112 18.56 10.12 2.55
C GLU A 112 17.52 10.45 1.49
N ARG A 113 16.46 9.64 1.38
CA ARG A 113 15.44 9.77 0.34
C ARG A 113 14.02 9.54 0.86
N VAL A 114 13.06 10.24 0.26
CA VAL A 114 11.62 10.06 0.49
C VAL A 114 10.93 9.65 -0.81
N VAL A 115 10.02 8.66 -0.76
CA VAL A 115 9.33 8.06 -1.92
C VAL A 115 7.84 7.82 -1.62
N GLY A 116 6.95 7.89 -2.61
CA GLY A 116 5.52 7.48 -2.46
C GLY A 116 5.28 5.97 -2.63
N ALA A 117 4.24 5.37 -2.03
CA ALA A 117 4.10 3.90 -1.93
C ALA A 117 3.20 3.20 -2.98
N GLY A 118 3.17 3.70 -4.21
CA GLY A 118 2.60 2.99 -5.37
C GLY A 118 3.56 1.95 -5.99
N PRO A 119 3.18 1.28 -7.12
CA PRO A 119 4.03 0.29 -7.79
C PRO A 119 5.44 0.78 -8.15
N ALA A 120 5.56 1.98 -8.73
CA ALA A 120 6.85 2.55 -9.05
C ALA A 120 7.67 2.82 -7.77
N GLY A 121 7.06 3.47 -6.78
CA GLY A 121 7.77 3.90 -5.59
C GLY A 121 8.12 2.77 -4.61
N CYS A 122 7.27 1.74 -4.47
CA CYS A 122 7.64 0.52 -3.74
C CYS A 122 8.86 -0.16 -4.39
N THR A 123 8.89 -0.23 -5.73
CA THR A 123 10.01 -0.80 -6.47
C THR A 123 11.29 0.01 -6.29
N ILE A 124 11.20 1.34 -6.34
CA ILE A 124 12.33 2.24 -6.10
C ILE A 124 12.86 2.04 -4.68
N ALA A 125 11.97 2.06 -3.69
CA ALA A 125 12.34 1.95 -2.28
C ALA A 125 13.01 0.61 -1.96
N ALA A 126 12.46 -0.51 -2.44
CA ALA A 126 13.04 -1.84 -2.27
C ALA A 126 14.43 -1.92 -2.92
N ARG A 127 14.56 -1.55 -4.19
CA ARG A 127 15.84 -1.63 -4.92
C ARG A 127 16.92 -0.70 -4.36
N LEU A 128 16.54 0.51 -3.93
CA LEU A 128 17.47 1.41 -3.25
C LEU A 128 17.93 0.82 -1.92
N ALA A 129 17.01 0.31 -1.11
CA ALA A 129 17.32 -0.26 0.19
C ALA A 129 18.26 -1.49 0.08
N ASP A 130 18.06 -2.32 -0.95
CA ASP A 130 18.88 -3.51 -1.25
C ASP A 130 20.17 -3.21 -2.02
N SER A 131 20.37 -1.97 -2.47
CA SER A 131 21.56 -1.59 -3.21
C SER A 131 22.83 -1.69 -2.34
N ASN A 132 24.01 -1.81 -2.97
CA ASN A 132 25.29 -1.84 -2.26
C ASN A 132 25.55 -0.58 -1.40
N ALA A 133 24.92 0.55 -1.73
CA ALA A 133 25.05 1.77 -0.96
C ALA A 133 24.21 1.76 0.33
N GLN A 134 23.17 0.91 0.39
CA GLN A 134 22.21 0.78 1.50
C GLN A 134 21.75 2.13 2.08
N PRO A 135 21.30 3.09 1.25
CA PRO A 135 20.84 4.38 1.75
C PRO A 135 19.66 4.22 2.70
N SER A 136 19.49 5.18 3.61
CA SER A 136 18.27 5.25 4.43
C SER A 136 17.10 5.80 3.60
N VAL A 137 16.06 5.01 3.42
CA VAL A 137 14.87 5.35 2.62
C VAL A 137 13.65 5.47 3.53
N LEU A 138 12.84 6.51 3.30
CA LEU A 138 11.51 6.67 3.88
C LEU A 138 10.46 6.58 2.78
N LEU A 139 9.59 5.58 2.86
CA LEU A 139 8.44 5.39 1.99
C LEU A 139 7.21 5.97 2.70
N LEU A 140 6.56 6.96 2.08
CA LEU A 140 5.35 7.61 2.57
C LEU A 140 4.14 7.12 1.80
N GLU A 141 3.05 6.86 2.51
CA GLU A 141 1.76 6.47 1.95
C GLU A 141 0.63 7.24 2.63
N ALA A 142 -0.33 7.72 1.85
CA ALA A 142 -1.47 8.46 2.37
C ALA A 142 -2.51 7.56 3.04
N GLY A 143 -2.71 6.34 2.53
CA GLY A 143 -3.60 5.35 3.13
C GLY A 143 -2.91 4.44 4.15
N ALA A 144 -3.66 3.44 4.62
CA ALA A 144 -3.21 2.47 5.62
C ALA A 144 -2.35 1.32 5.04
N ASP A 145 -1.72 0.55 5.92
CA ASP A 145 -1.12 -0.76 5.59
C ASP A 145 -2.16 -1.87 5.77
N ASP A 146 -2.98 -2.05 4.74
CA ASP A 146 -3.98 -3.12 4.70
C ASP A 146 -3.39 -4.51 4.39
N GLY A 147 -2.07 -4.62 4.21
CA GLY A 147 -1.42 -5.88 3.83
C GLY A 147 -1.60 -7.01 4.86
N THR A 148 -1.99 -6.67 6.09
CA THR A 148 -2.29 -7.62 7.17
C THR A 148 -3.72 -8.15 7.12
N ASP A 149 -4.68 -7.41 6.55
CA ASP A 149 -6.03 -7.88 6.32
C ASP A 149 -6.09 -8.64 5.00
N MET A 150 -5.89 -9.94 5.09
CA MET A 150 -5.91 -10.82 3.92
C MET A 150 -7.26 -10.81 3.19
N THR A 151 -8.37 -10.43 3.83
CA THR A 151 -9.70 -10.43 3.19
C THR A 151 -9.80 -9.42 2.05
N LYS A 152 -9.10 -8.28 2.18
CA LYS A 152 -8.91 -7.27 1.13
C LYS A 152 -8.06 -7.76 -0.05
N ARG A 153 -7.37 -8.88 0.12
CA ARG A 153 -6.54 -9.53 -0.91
C ARG A 153 -7.16 -10.79 -1.48
N MET A 154 -8.42 -11.12 -1.17
CA MET A 154 -9.10 -12.28 -1.74
C MET A 154 -9.29 -12.13 -3.26
N SER A 155 -8.87 -13.12 -4.05
CA SER A 155 -8.91 -13.02 -5.52
C SER A 155 -10.29 -12.71 -6.10
N SER A 156 -11.36 -13.27 -5.56
CA SER A 156 -12.74 -12.98 -6.03
C SER A 156 -13.18 -11.53 -5.83
N ASN A 157 -12.51 -10.78 -4.95
CA ASN A 157 -12.82 -9.38 -4.70
C ASN A 157 -12.22 -8.44 -5.75
N ARG A 158 -11.54 -8.95 -6.80
CA ARG A 158 -10.77 -8.10 -7.70
C ARG A 158 -11.55 -6.96 -8.36
N PHE A 159 -12.84 -7.15 -8.60
CA PHE A 159 -13.73 -6.13 -9.18
C PHE A 159 -14.47 -5.31 -8.13
N MET A 160 -14.46 -5.76 -6.87
CA MET A 160 -15.17 -5.14 -5.76
C MET A 160 -14.27 -4.22 -4.93
N GLN A 161 -12.96 -4.47 -4.92
CA GLN A 161 -12.03 -3.75 -4.06
C GLN A 161 -11.98 -2.24 -4.34
N ARG A 162 -12.28 -1.82 -5.57
CA ARG A 162 -12.40 -0.41 -5.95
C ARG A 162 -13.56 0.33 -5.24
N TYR A 163 -14.56 -0.39 -4.72
CA TYR A 163 -15.68 0.19 -3.97
C TYR A 163 -15.38 0.31 -2.47
N ASP A 164 -14.24 -0.21 -2.00
CA ASP A 164 -13.81 -0.01 -0.63
C ASP A 164 -13.27 1.43 -0.47
N GLU A 165 -14.06 2.31 0.14
CA GLU A 165 -13.71 3.71 0.40
C GLU A 165 -12.48 3.85 1.30
N SER A 166 -12.17 2.84 2.13
CA SER A 166 -10.95 2.83 2.93
C SER A 166 -9.70 2.71 2.06
N GLN A 167 -9.81 2.06 0.90
CA GLN A 167 -8.71 1.77 -0.02
C GLN A 167 -8.67 2.67 -1.25
N THR A 168 -9.58 3.64 -1.36
CA THR A 168 -9.67 4.51 -2.54
C THR A 168 -9.70 5.98 -2.18
N TRP A 169 -9.32 6.82 -3.14
CA TRP A 169 -9.35 8.28 -2.98
C TRP A 169 -10.73 8.90 -3.19
N GLY A 170 -11.65 8.23 -3.88
CA GLY A 170 -13.00 8.75 -4.17
C GLY A 170 -13.02 9.93 -5.14
N TYR A 171 -12.05 10.00 -6.07
CA TYR A 171 -11.98 11.06 -7.08
C TYR A 171 -13.01 10.87 -8.19
N GLU A 172 -13.47 11.97 -8.76
CA GLU A 172 -14.53 12.03 -9.79
C GLU A 172 -14.14 12.98 -10.91
N SER A 173 -14.40 12.59 -12.16
CA SER A 173 -14.17 13.49 -13.30
C SER A 173 -15.26 14.58 -13.42
N GLU A 174 -14.90 15.67 -14.08
CA GLU A 174 -15.83 16.72 -14.45
C GLU A 174 -16.78 16.23 -15.55
N PRO A 175 -18.05 16.67 -15.51
CA PRO A 175 -18.96 16.52 -16.64
C PRO A 175 -18.41 17.12 -17.93
N THR A 176 -18.54 16.38 -19.04
CA THR A 176 -18.10 16.85 -20.36
C THR A 176 -19.16 16.61 -21.44
N GLU A 177 -19.27 17.55 -22.37
CA GLU A 177 -20.27 17.51 -23.47
C GLU A 177 -20.08 16.25 -24.33
N SER A 178 -18.84 15.84 -24.60
CA SER A 178 -18.53 14.66 -25.42
C SER A 178 -18.98 13.34 -24.76
N LEU A 179 -19.31 13.36 -23.47
CA LEU A 179 -19.83 12.24 -22.69
C LEU A 179 -21.28 12.47 -22.21
N GLY A 180 -22.00 13.42 -22.83
CA GLY A 180 -23.40 13.71 -22.50
C GLY A 180 -23.57 14.37 -21.14
N ASP A 181 -22.63 15.25 -20.76
CA ASP A 181 -22.61 15.99 -19.50
C ASP A 181 -22.56 15.08 -18.26
N ARG A 182 -21.87 13.94 -18.38
CA ARG A 182 -21.61 13.00 -17.28
C ARG A 182 -20.16 13.10 -16.79
N GLY A 183 -19.99 13.06 -15.47
CA GLY A 183 -18.73 12.67 -14.82
C GLY A 183 -18.66 11.16 -14.62
N PHE A 184 -17.53 10.67 -14.14
CA PHE A 184 -17.32 9.26 -13.78
C PHE A 184 -16.22 9.10 -12.71
N PRO A 185 -16.26 8.01 -11.94
CA PRO A 185 -15.25 7.73 -10.92
C PRO A 185 -13.84 7.56 -11.52
N LEU A 186 -12.87 8.25 -10.91
CA LEU A 186 -11.45 8.13 -11.18
C LEU A 186 -10.80 7.31 -10.07
N ASP A 187 -11.07 6.02 -10.08
CA ASP A 187 -10.61 5.10 -9.05
C ASP A 187 -9.08 5.08 -8.95
N ARG A 188 -8.62 5.36 -7.74
CA ARG A 188 -7.20 5.37 -7.37
C ARG A 188 -7.06 4.70 -6.02
N GLY A 189 -6.16 3.73 -5.94
CA GLY A 189 -5.82 3.10 -4.66
C GLY A 189 -5.14 4.08 -3.71
N LYS A 190 -5.57 4.07 -2.45
CA LYS A 190 -5.09 4.82 -1.29
C LYS A 190 -4.71 3.80 -0.21
N GLY A 191 -3.43 3.59 0.01
CA GLY A 191 -2.92 2.50 0.86
C GLY A 191 -1.66 1.87 0.30
N LEU A 192 -0.96 1.08 1.12
CA LEU A 192 0.34 0.52 0.77
C LEU A 192 0.26 -0.36 -0.49
N GLY A 193 1.06 -0.04 -1.50
CA GLY A 193 1.00 -0.65 -2.84
C GLY A 193 0.14 0.13 -3.85
N GLY A 194 -0.55 1.17 -3.40
CA GLY A 194 -1.37 2.07 -4.21
C GLY A 194 -2.43 1.33 -5.02
N SER A 195 -2.56 1.67 -6.30
CA SER A 195 -3.62 1.11 -7.15
C SER A 195 -3.49 -0.39 -7.43
N THR A 196 -2.36 -1.04 -7.12
CA THR A 196 -2.26 -2.51 -7.22
C THR A 196 -3.10 -3.24 -6.17
N ALA A 197 -3.47 -2.56 -5.08
CA ALA A 197 -4.38 -3.10 -4.07
C ALA A 197 -5.83 -3.20 -4.58
N VAL A 198 -6.24 -2.32 -5.51
CA VAL A 198 -7.65 -2.19 -5.95
C VAL A 198 -7.88 -2.48 -7.44
N ASN A 199 -6.82 -2.63 -8.25
CA ASN A 199 -6.92 -2.87 -9.70
C ASN A 199 -7.52 -4.25 -10.04
N PHE A 200 -7.77 -4.50 -11.32
CA PHE A 200 -8.24 -5.80 -11.77
C PHE A 200 -7.12 -6.82 -11.98
N SER A 201 -5.95 -6.70 -11.35
CA SER A 201 -4.86 -7.70 -11.36
C SER A 201 -4.27 -8.09 -12.73
N CYS A 202 -4.71 -7.56 -13.86
CA CYS A 202 -4.26 -7.99 -15.20
C CYS A 202 -2.76 -7.73 -15.41
N TRP A 203 -1.99 -8.77 -15.72
CA TRP A 203 -0.56 -8.63 -16.01
C TRP A 203 -0.29 -8.71 -17.51
N THR A 204 0.07 -7.57 -18.10
CA THR A 204 0.39 -7.42 -19.53
C THR A 204 1.60 -6.51 -19.68
N ARG A 205 2.63 -6.90 -20.44
CA ARG A 205 3.88 -6.11 -20.56
C ARG A 205 3.81 -4.96 -21.56
N GLY A 206 2.83 -4.96 -22.46
CA GLY A 206 2.76 -4.03 -23.59
C GLY A 206 3.56 -4.51 -24.80
N PRO A 207 3.25 -4.01 -26.00
CA PRO A 207 3.91 -4.41 -27.23
C PRO A 207 5.33 -3.83 -27.31
N LYS A 208 6.24 -4.58 -27.95
CA LYS A 208 7.63 -4.16 -28.15
C LYS A 208 7.74 -2.81 -28.86
N ASP A 209 6.84 -2.55 -29.81
CA ASP A 209 6.89 -1.36 -30.66
C ASP A 209 6.53 -0.07 -29.89
N ASP A 210 5.79 -0.18 -28.77
CA ASP A 210 5.55 0.94 -27.85
C ASP A 210 6.78 1.18 -26.96
N MET A 211 7.45 0.12 -26.50
CA MET A 211 8.67 0.22 -25.69
C MET A 211 9.84 0.83 -26.49
N ASP A 212 10.02 0.39 -27.74
CA ASP A 212 11.02 0.97 -28.64
C ASP A 212 10.67 2.43 -29.00
N GLU A 213 9.38 2.78 -29.05
CA GLU A 213 8.96 4.16 -29.25
C GLU A 213 9.25 5.04 -28.02
N MET A 214 9.03 4.51 -26.81
CA MET A 214 9.43 5.15 -25.56
C MET A 214 10.93 5.45 -25.55
N ALA A 215 11.77 4.47 -25.95
CA ALA A 215 13.21 4.66 -26.08
C ALA A 215 13.56 5.77 -27.09
N ARG A 216 12.89 5.78 -28.24
CA ARG A 216 13.09 6.79 -29.29
C ARG A 216 12.71 8.19 -28.82
N LEU A 217 11.55 8.37 -28.20
CA LEU A 217 11.03 9.66 -27.74
C LEU A 217 11.87 10.26 -26.62
N THR A 218 12.38 9.41 -25.72
CA THR A 218 13.20 9.85 -24.59
C THR A 218 14.69 9.95 -24.93
N GLY A 219 15.13 9.28 -26.01
CA GLY A 219 16.56 9.11 -26.31
C GLY A 219 17.28 8.21 -25.30
N ASP A 220 16.55 7.33 -24.63
CA ASP A 220 17.03 6.49 -23.54
C ASP A 220 16.77 5.00 -23.83
N SER A 221 17.84 4.26 -24.10
CA SER A 221 17.79 2.82 -24.43
C SER A 221 17.34 1.95 -23.26
N SER A 222 17.24 2.50 -22.05
CA SER A 222 16.65 1.77 -20.91
C SER A 222 15.21 1.33 -21.18
N TRP A 223 14.49 1.99 -22.09
CA TRP A 223 13.11 1.63 -22.46
C TRP A 223 13.00 0.57 -23.56
N GLU A 224 14.10 0.22 -24.25
CA GLU A 224 14.08 -0.77 -25.34
C GLU A 224 13.46 -2.10 -24.90
N TRP A 225 12.78 -2.79 -25.81
CA TRP A 225 12.06 -4.02 -25.49
C TRP A 225 12.96 -5.09 -24.85
N GLU A 226 14.18 -5.28 -25.33
CA GLU A 226 15.11 -6.26 -24.78
C GLU A 226 15.44 -5.98 -23.30
N ARG A 227 15.66 -4.71 -22.97
CA ARG A 227 15.89 -4.26 -21.58
C ARG A 227 14.65 -4.39 -20.72
N THR A 228 13.48 -4.17 -21.32
CA THR A 228 12.18 -4.36 -20.68
C THR A 228 12.00 -5.81 -20.25
N VAL A 229 12.29 -6.78 -21.13
CA VAL A 229 12.21 -8.22 -20.82
C VAL A 229 13.17 -8.61 -19.70
N GLU A 230 14.43 -8.13 -19.72
CA GLU A 230 15.40 -8.40 -18.66
C GLU A 230 14.90 -7.94 -17.29
N ARG A 231 14.33 -6.73 -17.22
CA ARG A 231 13.78 -6.19 -15.97
C ARG A 231 12.56 -6.95 -15.50
N PHE A 232 11.61 -7.26 -16.38
CA PHE A 232 10.44 -8.04 -16.01
C PHE A 232 10.82 -9.42 -15.47
N LYS A 233 11.78 -10.11 -16.09
CA LYS A 233 12.30 -11.38 -15.56
C LYS A 233 12.84 -11.28 -14.12
N SER A 234 13.34 -10.12 -13.72
CA SER A 234 13.87 -9.90 -12.36
C SER A 234 12.79 -9.64 -11.31
N ILE A 235 11.59 -9.19 -11.71
CA ILE A 235 10.52 -8.83 -10.77
C ILE A 235 9.38 -9.86 -10.73
N GLU A 236 9.23 -10.64 -11.80
CA GLU A 236 8.16 -11.61 -11.95
C GLU A 236 8.52 -13.00 -11.41
N SER A 237 7.53 -13.68 -10.84
CA SER A 237 7.53 -15.13 -10.64
C SER A 237 6.25 -15.72 -11.21
N PHE A 238 6.36 -16.32 -12.40
CA PHE A 238 5.21 -16.84 -13.15
C PHE A 238 4.92 -18.32 -12.83
N HIS A 239 3.67 -18.60 -12.51
CA HIS A 239 3.13 -19.91 -12.11
C HIS A 239 2.12 -20.39 -13.17
N GLY A 240 2.64 -20.82 -14.31
CA GLY A 240 1.86 -21.19 -15.51
C GLY A 240 2.02 -22.65 -15.93
N ASP A 241 2.42 -23.54 -15.03
CA ASP A 241 2.66 -24.95 -15.37
C ASP A 241 1.34 -25.66 -15.71
N LEU A 242 1.28 -26.28 -16.90
CA LEU A 242 0.04 -26.88 -17.43
C LEU A 242 -0.49 -28.03 -16.58
N GLU A 243 0.35 -28.65 -15.74
CA GLU A 243 -0.05 -29.71 -14.80
C GLU A 243 -0.93 -29.19 -13.66
N GLU A 244 -0.81 -27.90 -13.33
CA GLU A 244 -1.62 -27.23 -12.31
C GLU A 244 -2.89 -26.57 -12.88
N MET A 245 -3.07 -26.63 -14.21
CA MET A 245 -4.14 -25.94 -14.92
C MET A 245 -5.29 -26.87 -15.30
N PRO A 246 -6.48 -26.33 -15.65
CA PRO A 246 -7.59 -27.15 -16.13
C PRO A 246 -7.20 -28.00 -17.33
N LYS A 247 -7.76 -29.22 -17.41
CA LYS A 247 -7.53 -30.12 -18.54
C LYS A 247 -7.89 -29.42 -19.86
N GLY A 248 -6.93 -29.41 -20.80
CA GLY A 248 -7.10 -28.73 -22.09
C GLY A 248 -6.61 -27.29 -22.12
N ALA A 249 -6.12 -26.72 -21.01
CA ALA A 249 -5.59 -25.36 -20.95
C ALA A 249 -4.46 -25.10 -21.97
N GLY A 250 -3.64 -26.11 -22.30
CA GLY A 250 -2.60 -26.00 -23.35
C GLY A 250 -3.13 -25.65 -24.75
N ASN A 251 -4.44 -25.74 -24.99
CA ASN A 251 -5.08 -25.23 -26.21
C ASN A 251 -5.14 -23.69 -26.24
N TYR A 252 -4.99 -23.03 -25.10
CA TYR A 252 -5.22 -21.58 -24.92
C TYR A 252 -4.01 -20.84 -24.34
N ILE A 253 -3.15 -21.50 -23.56
CA ILE A 253 -1.99 -20.90 -22.90
C ILE A 253 -0.71 -21.69 -23.18
N GLN A 254 0.44 -21.02 -23.04
CA GLN A 254 1.76 -21.67 -23.00
C GLN A 254 2.18 -22.00 -21.57
N SER A 255 2.97 -23.07 -21.41
CA SER A 255 3.58 -23.40 -20.11
C SER A 255 4.68 -22.41 -19.76
N THR A 256 5.00 -22.29 -18.47
CA THR A 256 6.10 -21.46 -17.93
C THR A 256 7.38 -21.55 -18.77
N GLN A 257 7.82 -22.77 -19.10
CA GLN A 257 9.07 -23.04 -19.84
C GLN A 257 9.10 -22.50 -21.28
N ASN A 258 7.94 -22.19 -21.87
CA ASN A 258 7.81 -21.72 -23.25
C ASN A 258 7.46 -20.22 -23.32
N THR A 259 7.55 -19.50 -22.20
CA THR A 259 7.31 -18.06 -22.13
C THR A 259 8.58 -17.31 -21.75
N SER A 260 8.56 -15.99 -21.84
CA SER A 260 9.67 -15.13 -21.41
C SER A 260 9.48 -14.53 -19.99
N TYR A 261 8.52 -15.04 -19.22
CA TYR A 261 8.27 -14.60 -17.84
C TYR A 261 9.44 -14.94 -16.90
N GLY A 262 9.62 -14.11 -15.86
CA GLY A 262 10.50 -14.43 -14.73
C GLY A 262 9.89 -15.53 -13.84
N THR A 263 10.73 -16.21 -13.06
CA THR A 263 10.29 -17.30 -12.17
C THR A 263 10.68 -17.11 -10.70
N ASP A 264 11.42 -16.05 -10.36
CA ASP A 264 12.07 -15.90 -9.05
C ASP A 264 11.91 -14.48 -8.45
N GLY A 265 11.15 -13.61 -9.11
CA GLY A 265 10.89 -12.26 -8.61
C GLY A 265 9.75 -12.22 -7.57
N PRO A 266 9.63 -11.11 -6.81
CA PRO A 266 8.65 -10.97 -5.74
C PRO A 266 7.20 -10.86 -6.22
N ILE A 267 6.96 -10.48 -7.47
CA ILE A 267 5.62 -10.33 -8.02
C ILE A 267 5.17 -11.65 -8.64
N HIS A 268 4.40 -12.41 -7.86
CA HIS A 268 3.80 -13.64 -8.33
C HIS A 268 2.69 -13.37 -9.34
N ILE A 269 2.76 -14.06 -10.48
CA ILE A 269 1.79 -14.00 -11.58
C ILE A 269 1.34 -15.42 -11.87
N SER A 270 0.05 -15.63 -12.07
CA SER A 270 -0.45 -16.95 -12.41
C SER A 270 -1.64 -16.88 -13.37
N PHE A 271 -2.00 -18.03 -13.92
CA PHE A 271 -3.34 -18.23 -14.42
C PHE A 271 -4.22 -18.81 -13.30
N PRO A 272 -5.53 -18.50 -13.29
CA PRO A 272 -6.45 -19.16 -12.37
C PRO A 272 -6.41 -20.68 -12.57
N GLN A 273 -6.36 -21.46 -11.48
CA GLN A 273 -6.29 -22.93 -11.55
C GLN A 273 -7.62 -23.59 -11.96
N LYS A 274 -8.71 -22.82 -12.00
CA LYS A 274 -10.05 -23.24 -12.43
C LYS A 274 -10.65 -22.18 -13.33
N TRP A 275 -11.27 -22.58 -14.43
CA TRP A 275 -11.86 -21.66 -15.42
C TRP A 275 -13.37 -21.86 -15.53
N ASP A 276 -14.11 -20.75 -15.59
CA ASP A 276 -15.51 -20.77 -16.03
C ASP A 276 -15.58 -21.11 -17.53
N ALA A 277 -16.66 -21.75 -17.97
CA ALA A 277 -16.84 -22.18 -19.35
C ALA A 277 -16.75 -20.99 -20.33
N GLU A 278 -17.28 -19.83 -19.92
CA GLU A 278 -17.25 -18.59 -20.68
C GLU A 278 -15.85 -18.20 -21.17
N VAL A 279 -14.80 -18.45 -20.38
CA VAL A 279 -13.42 -18.05 -20.71
C VAL A 279 -12.97 -18.70 -22.02
N THR A 280 -13.17 -20.02 -22.14
CA THR A 280 -12.78 -20.77 -23.33
C THR A 280 -13.80 -20.63 -24.45
N ASP A 281 -15.10 -20.59 -24.10
CA ASP A 281 -16.18 -20.43 -25.07
C ASP A 281 -16.05 -19.13 -25.86
N MET A 282 -15.78 -18.01 -25.18
CA MET A 282 -15.56 -16.74 -25.87
C MET A 282 -14.32 -16.80 -26.77
N ILE A 283 -13.22 -17.41 -26.31
CA ILE A 283 -12.03 -17.56 -27.15
C ILE A 283 -12.34 -18.35 -28.43
N ASP A 284 -13.07 -19.46 -28.33
CA ASP A 284 -13.43 -20.28 -29.49
C ASP A 284 -14.42 -19.58 -30.42
N ILE A 285 -15.43 -18.87 -29.88
CA ILE A 285 -16.37 -18.07 -30.67
C ILE A 285 -15.62 -17.03 -31.51
N TRP A 286 -14.66 -16.32 -30.94
CA TRP A 286 -13.87 -15.35 -31.69
C TRP A 286 -12.98 -16.01 -32.75
N LYS A 287 -12.37 -17.16 -32.45
CA LYS A 287 -11.58 -17.94 -33.43
C LYS A 287 -12.43 -18.38 -34.61
N GLU A 288 -13.64 -18.87 -34.36
CA GLU A 288 -14.60 -19.23 -35.42
C GLU A 288 -14.98 -18.04 -36.30
N ASN A 289 -14.91 -16.82 -35.76
CA ASN A 289 -15.14 -15.57 -36.50
C ASN A 289 -13.88 -14.97 -37.15
N GLY A 290 -12.77 -15.73 -37.16
CA GLY A 290 -11.54 -15.41 -37.88
C GLY A 290 -10.50 -14.61 -37.09
N TYR A 291 -10.66 -14.47 -35.77
CA TYR A 291 -9.66 -13.80 -34.92
C TYR A 291 -8.63 -14.80 -34.39
N ALA A 292 -7.37 -14.36 -34.33
CA ALA A 292 -6.27 -15.22 -33.89
C ALA A 292 -6.26 -15.40 -32.36
N LEU A 293 -5.80 -16.58 -31.92
CA LEU A 293 -5.44 -16.84 -30.53
C LEU A 293 -3.98 -16.44 -30.30
N ASN A 294 -3.74 -15.72 -29.22
CA ASN A 294 -2.43 -15.48 -28.63
C ASN A 294 -2.28 -16.30 -27.34
N LYS A 295 -1.34 -17.23 -27.33
CA LYS A 295 -1.05 -18.09 -26.17
C LYS A 295 0.01 -17.52 -25.24
N ASP A 296 0.74 -16.49 -25.66
CA ASP A 296 1.86 -15.90 -24.93
C ASP A 296 1.88 -14.38 -25.04
N LEU A 297 1.40 -13.71 -24.01
CA LEU A 297 1.42 -12.25 -23.89
C LEU A 297 2.80 -11.67 -23.50
N SER A 298 3.83 -12.51 -23.39
CA SER A 298 5.17 -12.09 -22.95
C SER A 298 6.15 -11.84 -24.10
N ASP A 299 5.82 -12.22 -25.33
CA ASP A 299 6.74 -12.29 -26.48
C ASP A 299 6.98 -10.95 -27.20
N GLY A 300 6.29 -9.89 -26.78
CA GLY A 300 6.38 -8.55 -27.36
C GLY A 300 5.26 -8.22 -28.34
N SER A 301 4.33 -9.13 -28.60
CA SER A 301 3.09 -8.87 -29.32
C SER A 301 1.88 -9.27 -28.49
N MET A 302 1.02 -8.30 -28.20
CA MET A 302 -0.24 -8.57 -27.50
C MET A 302 -1.35 -9.09 -28.43
N LEU A 303 -1.17 -8.99 -29.76
CA LEU A 303 -2.23 -9.22 -30.74
C LEU A 303 -2.83 -10.64 -30.68
N GLY A 304 -4.16 -10.71 -30.65
CA GLY A 304 -4.96 -11.94 -30.57
C GLY A 304 -5.70 -12.10 -29.24
N LEU A 305 -6.61 -13.07 -29.18
CA LEU A 305 -7.29 -13.46 -27.93
C LEU A 305 -6.40 -14.30 -27.04
N SER A 306 -6.42 -14.05 -25.75
CA SER A 306 -5.63 -14.75 -24.75
C SER A 306 -6.41 -14.95 -23.46
N VAL A 307 -5.96 -15.89 -22.64
CA VAL A 307 -6.26 -15.87 -21.21
C VAL A 307 -5.27 -14.92 -20.56
N THR A 308 -5.75 -14.00 -19.73
CA THR A 308 -4.90 -12.95 -19.14
C THR A 308 -4.26 -13.47 -17.84
N PRO A 309 -2.92 -13.49 -17.72
CA PRO A 309 -2.28 -13.74 -16.44
C PRO A 309 -2.67 -12.65 -15.44
N SER A 310 -2.78 -13.01 -14.17
CA SER A 310 -3.09 -12.06 -13.10
C SER A 310 -2.01 -12.05 -12.02
N THR A 311 -1.82 -10.90 -11.38
CA THR A 311 -1.06 -10.75 -10.12
C THR A 311 -1.87 -11.29 -8.95
N GLU A 312 -2.19 -12.58 -9.03
CA GLU A 312 -2.86 -13.37 -8.01
C GLU A 312 -2.12 -14.69 -7.88
N TYR A 313 -1.91 -15.17 -6.66
CA TYR A 313 -1.24 -16.44 -6.42
C TYR A 313 -1.83 -17.11 -5.20
N ARG A 314 -2.18 -18.40 -5.35
CA ARG A 314 -2.80 -19.22 -4.30
C ARG A 314 -3.99 -18.52 -3.62
N GLY A 315 -4.88 -17.97 -4.43
CA GLY A 315 -6.11 -17.33 -3.96
C GLY A 315 -5.96 -15.94 -3.34
N VAL A 316 -4.76 -15.34 -3.46
CA VAL A 316 -4.45 -14.04 -2.88
C VAL A 316 -3.92 -13.11 -3.98
N ARG A 317 -4.49 -11.91 -4.06
CA ARG A 317 -3.96 -10.78 -4.84
C ARG A 317 -2.55 -10.45 -4.39
N VAL A 318 -1.64 -10.30 -5.34
CA VAL A 318 -0.27 -9.80 -5.16
C VAL A 318 -0.26 -8.31 -5.47
N THR A 319 0.33 -7.51 -4.59
CA THR A 319 0.37 -6.04 -4.69
C THR A 319 1.82 -5.55 -4.72
N ALA A 320 2.00 -4.27 -5.03
CA ALA A 320 3.31 -3.64 -4.99
C ALA A 320 3.91 -3.57 -3.59
N ALA A 321 3.12 -3.72 -2.53
CA ALA A 321 3.65 -3.82 -1.18
C ALA A 321 4.52 -5.09 -1.00
N ASP A 322 4.25 -6.16 -1.75
CA ASP A 322 4.97 -7.43 -1.61
C ASP A 322 6.45 -7.32 -2.01
N VAL A 323 6.83 -6.36 -2.88
CA VAL A 323 8.24 -6.12 -3.24
C VAL A 323 9.06 -5.56 -2.07
N LEU A 324 8.40 -5.05 -1.03
CA LEU A 324 9.05 -4.49 0.15
C LEU A 324 9.48 -5.58 1.15
N PHE A 325 9.17 -6.86 0.89
CA PHE A 325 9.42 -7.97 1.80
C PHE A 325 10.42 -9.00 1.24
N PRO A 326 11.35 -9.52 2.06
CA PRO A 326 11.59 -9.15 3.46
C PRO A 326 12.16 -7.73 3.60
N ARG A 327 11.60 -6.95 4.53
CA ARG A 327 11.91 -5.52 4.67
C ARG A 327 13.31 -5.28 5.23
N PRO A 328 14.22 -4.60 4.49
CA PRO A 328 15.52 -4.21 4.99
C PRO A 328 15.43 -3.21 6.14
N SER A 329 16.40 -3.20 7.06
CA SER A 329 16.39 -2.32 8.24
C SER A 329 16.57 -0.82 7.90
N ASN A 330 17.12 -0.52 6.72
CA ASN A 330 17.28 0.84 6.20
C ASN A 330 16.05 1.35 5.43
N LEU A 331 15.02 0.52 5.25
CA LEU A 331 13.73 0.91 4.67
C LEU A 331 12.71 1.24 5.76
N ASN A 332 12.30 2.50 5.80
CA ASN A 332 11.29 3.03 6.71
C ASN A 332 9.99 3.24 5.94
N ILE A 333 8.85 2.86 6.52
CA ILE A 333 7.52 3.03 5.92
C ILE A 333 6.69 3.81 6.93
N MET A 334 6.06 4.89 6.47
CA MET A 334 5.09 5.68 7.23
C MET A 334 3.81 5.76 6.40
N VAL A 335 2.77 5.10 6.92
CA VAL A 335 1.41 5.12 6.37
C VAL A 335 0.62 6.27 6.98
N GLU A 336 -0.56 6.56 6.43
CA GLU A 336 -1.43 7.65 6.88
C GLU A 336 -0.70 9.01 6.92
N ALA A 337 0.18 9.20 5.94
CA ALA A 337 1.07 10.35 5.81
C ALA A 337 0.87 11.02 4.44
N PRO A 338 -0.32 11.61 4.18
CA PRO A 338 -0.56 12.31 2.92
C PRO A 338 0.37 13.51 2.79
N VAL A 339 1.12 13.56 1.69
CA VAL A 339 2.04 14.66 1.37
C VAL A 339 1.26 15.85 0.83
N HIS A 340 1.49 17.02 1.41
CA HIS A 340 0.99 18.30 0.90
C HIS A 340 1.91 18.81 -0.21
N ARG A 341 3.18 19.08 0.12
CA ARG A 341 4.13 19.74 -0.78
C ARG A 341 5.58 19.39 -0.49
N VAL A 342 6.45 19.68 -1.44
CA VAL A 342 7.91 19.61 -1.31
C VAL A 342 8.43 20.90 -0.69
N LEU A 343 9.46 20.78 0.15
CA LEU A 343 10.15 21.90 0.80
C LEU A 343 11.44 22.23 0.03
N PHE A 344 11.72 23.51 -0.18
CA PHE A 344 12.88 23.99 -0.91
C PHE A 344 13.72 24.96 -0.10
N ASP A 345 15.03 24.97 -0.35
CA ASP A 345 15.92 26.03 0.09
C ASP A 345 15.95 27.22 -0.89
N GLU A 346 16.74 28.24 -0.56
CA GLU A 346 16.91 29.45 -1.37
C GLU A 346 17.50 29.18 -2.77
N GLN A 347 18.13 28.02 -2.98
CA GLN A 347 18.72 27.61 -4.25
C GLN A 347 17.76 26.72 -5.08
N LYS A 348 16.49 26.60 -4.66
CA LYS A 348 15.48 25.71 -5.27
C LYS A 348 15.89 24.24 -5.23
N ARG A 349 16.64 23.83 -4.21
CA ARG A 349 16.91 22.41 -3.94
C ARG A 349 15.88 21.84 -2.98
N ALA A 350 15.29 20.71 -3.32
CA ALA A 350 14.37 20.00 -2.46
C ALA A 350 15.09 19.48 -1.21
N THR A 351 14.54 19.79 -0.04
CA THR A 351 15.12 19.49 1.28
C THR A 351 14.24 18.56 2.12
N GLY A 352 13.05 18.21 1.63
CA GLY A 352 12.09 17.41 2.35
C GLY A 352 10.67 17.56 1.81
N VAL A 353 9.71 17.07 2.58
CA VAL A 353 8.28 17.21 2.30
C VAL A 353 7.54 17.70 3.55
N GLN A 354 6.41 18.36 3.33
CA GLN A 354 5.43 18.68 4.36
C GLN A 354 4.20 17.79 4.17
N LEU A 355 3.72 17.17 5.25
CA LEU A 355 2.47 16.43 5.27
C LEU A 355 1.28 17.39 5.42
N ILE A 356 0.07 16.91 5.10
CA ILE A 356 -1.16 17.71 5.25
C ILE A 356 -1.37 18.19 6.70
N ASP A 357 -0.97 17.40 7.70
CA ASP A 357 -1.06 17.77 9.12
C ASP A 357 0.02 18.78 9.59
N GLY A 358 0.86 19.25 8.66
CA GLY A 358 1.89 20.25 8.92
C GLY A 358 3.24 19.70 9.33
N ARG A 359 3.37 18.40 9.65
CA ARG A 359 4.67 17.77 9.94
C ARG A 359 5.62 17.92 8.76
N GLN A 360 6.89 18.21 9.04
CA GLN A 360 7.95 18.34 8.03
C GLN A 360 8.95 17.19 8.18
N LEU A 361 9.26 16.54 7.06
CA LEU A 361 10.18 15.42 6.98
C LEU A 361 11.32 15.79 6.04
N HIS A 362 12.51 15.98 6.61
CA HIS A 362 13.69 16.41 5.86
C HIS A 362 14.50 15.24 5.31
N VAL A 363 15.13 15.46 4.15
CA VAL A 363 16.02 14.51 3.49
C VAL A 363 17.39 15.13 3.24
N SER A 364 18.43 14.29 3.25
CA SER A 364 19.81 14.74 2.97
C SER A 364 20.21 14.67 1.49
N LYS A 365 19.47 13.91 0.67
CA LYS A 365 19.79 13.72 -0.76
C LYS A 365 18.67 14.19 -1.68
N GLU A 366 17.55 13.47 -1.73
CA GLU A 366 16.59 13.60 -2.83
C GLU A 366 15.17 13.29 -2.37
N VAL A 367 14.19 14.02 -2.92
CA VAL A 367 12.76 13.70 -2.84
C VAL A 367 12.35 13.06 -4.16
N ILE A 368 11.63 11.93 -4.10
CA ILE A 368 11.14 11.19 -5.27
C ILE A 368 9.61 11.09 -5.15
N ILE A 369 8.89 11.79 -6.01
CA ILE A 369 7.43 11.71 -6.05
C ILE A 369 7.02 10.50 -6.89
N SER A 370 6.23 9.62 -6.28
CA SER A 370 5.61 8.44 -6.92
C SER A 370 4.14 8.32 -6.53
N ALA A 371 3.41 9.43 -6.55
CA ALA A 371 2.01 9.53 -6.13
C ALA A 371 1.01 9.19 -7.26
N GLY A 372 1.51 8.91 -8.46
CA GLY A 372 0.73 8.55 -9.63
C GLY A 372 0.23 9.77 -10.41
N ALA A 373 -0.37 9.50 -11.57
CA ALA A 373 -0.71 10.53 -12.55
C ALA A 373 -1.66 11.64 -12.05
N LEU A 374 -2.40 11.41 -10.95
CA LEU A 374 -3.34 12.40 -10.42
C LEU A 374 -2.74 13.24 -9.29
N ASP A 375 -2.06 12.61 -8.34
CA ASP A 375 -1.56 13.31 -7.15
C ASP A 375 -0.13 13.85 -7.29
N SER A 376 0.68 13.28 -8.19
CA SER A 376 2.01 13.84 -8.47
C SER A 376 1.96 15.27 -9.00
N PRO A 377 1.12 15.64 -10.01
CA PRO A 377 1.01 17.03 -10.44
C PRO A 377 0.39 17.92 -9.35
N LYS A 378 -0.51 17.38 -8.52
CA LYS A 378 -1.08 18.10 -7.37
C LYS A 378 0.01 18.54 -6.40
N ILE A 379 0.86 17.59 -5.98
CA ILE A 379 1.98 17.87 -5.08
C ILE A 379 2.93 18.91 -5.69
N LEU A 380 3.26 18.81 -6.99
CA LEU A 380 4.11 19.81 -7.65
C LEU A 380 3.47 21.20 -7.64
N MET A 381 2.19 21.31 -8.03
CA MET A 381 1.48 22.58 -8.06
C MET A 381 1.41 23.23 -6.67
N HIS A 382 1.05 22.49 -5.61
CA HIS A 382 1.08 23.01 -4.23
C HIS A 382 2.50 23.27 -3.69
N SER A 383 3.53 22.80 -4.38
CA SER A 383 4.93 23.14 -4.12
C SER A 383 5.40 24.40 -4.84
N GLY A 384 4.53 25.05 -5.62
CA GLY A 384 4.88 26.20 -6.45
C GLY A 384 5.53 25.86 -7.78
N ILE A 385 5.41 24.61 -8.24
CA ILE A 385 5.96 24.13 -9.53
C ILE A 385 4.80 23.72 -10.44
N GLY A 386 4.56 24.49 -11.49
CA GLY A 386 3.46 24.25 -12.42
C GLY A 386 3.11 25.49 -13.23
N PRO A 387 1.98 25.51 -13.94
CA PRO A 387 1.57 26.65 -14.75
C PRO A 387 1.41 27.92 -13.88
N GLU A 388 2.16 28.99 -14.19
CA GLU A 388 2.15 30.25 -13.43
C GLU A 388 0.74 30.85 -13.28
N ASP A 389 -0.11 30.72 -14.31
CA ASP A 389 -1.49 31.21 -14.30
C ASP A 389 -2.36 30.48 -13.25
N GLN A 390 -2.20 29.16 -13.13
CA GLN A 390 -2.87 28.34 -12.12
C GLN A 390 -2.39 28.71 -10.71
N LEU A 391 -1.06 28.77 -10.52
CA LEU A 391 -0.47 29.04 -9.21
C LEU A 391 -0.88 30.43 -8.69
N THR A 392 -0.77 31.45 -9.55
CA THR A 392 -1.15 32.83 -9.22
C THR A 392 -2.65 32.94 -8.91
N LYS A 393 -3.50 32.23 -9.66
CA LYS A 393 -4.96 32.25 -9.46
C LYS A 393 -5.39 31.78 -8.07
N PHE A 394 -4.62 30.88 -7.45
CA PHE A 394 -4.91 30.31 -6.14
C PHE A 394 -3.94 30.80 -5.05
N ASP A 395 -3.26 31.93 -5.27
CA ASP A 395 -2.33 32.53 -4.31
C ASP A 395 -1.21 31.56 -3.84
N ILE A 396 -0.80 30.63 -4.70
CA ILE A 396 0.33 29.73 -4.45
C ILE A 396 1.61 30.41 -4.95
N PRO A 397 2.63 30.60 -4.10
CA PRO A 397 3.89 31.22 -4.52
C PRO A 397 4.55 30.43 -5.64
N VAL A 398 4.86 31.12 -6.75
CA VAL A 398 5.52 30.52 -7.91
C VAL A 398 7.00 30.33 -7.60
N LEU A 399 7.41 29.06 -7.45
CA LEU A 399 8.82 28.68 -7.35
C LEU A 399 9.41 28.51 -8.75
N HIS A 400 8.69 27.83 -9.64
CA HIS A 400 9.08 27.63 -11.02
C HIS A 400 7.85 27.46 -11.92
N ASP A 401 7.74 28.30 -12.95
CA ASP A 401 6.75 28.10 -14.00
C ASP A 401 7.14 26.88 -14.84
N LEU A 402 6.28 25.88 -14.83
CA LEU A 402 6.43 24.64 -15.56
C LEU A 402 5.07 24.24 -16.16
N PRO A 403 4.69 24.82 -17.31
CA PRO A 403 3.32 24.75 -17.85
C PRO A 403 2.89 23.34 -18.27
N GLY A 404 3.83 22.41 -18.42
CA GLY A 404 3.52 21.00 -18.71
C GLY A 404 2.93 20.24 -17.52
N VAL A 405 3.08 20.72 -16.28
CA VAL A 405 2.55 20.02 -15.09
C VAL A 405 1.02 20.05 -15.14
N GLY A 406 0.41 18.87 -15.10
CA GLY A 406 -1.03 18.66 -15.23
C GLY A 406 -1.54 18.64 -16.67
N ALA A 407 -0.71 18.94 -17.67
CA ALA A 407 -1.09 18.83 -19.08
C ALA A 407 -1.06 17.37 -19.57
N ASN A 408 -1.44 17.14 -20.83
CA ASN A 408 -1.22 15.87 -21.54
C ASN A 408 -1.79 14.62 -20.88
N TYR A 409 -2.88 14.75 -20.12
CA TYR A 409 -3.59 13.61 -19.57
C TYR A 409 -4.01 12.66 -20.69
N ALA A 410 -3.54 11.42 -20.63
CA ALA A 410 -3.98 10.34 -21.49
C ALA A 410 -4.48 9.16 -20.65
N ASP A 411 -5.41 8.40 -21.21
CA ASP A 411 -5.99 7.22 -20.59
C ASP A 411 -6.50 6.27 -21.68
N HIS A 412 -6.63 5.00 -21.31
CA HIS A 412 -7.51 4.08 -22.00
C HIS A 412 -8.92 4.29 -21.45
N TYR A 413 -9.92 4.23 -22.30
CA TYR A 413 -11.31 4.33 -21.89
C TYR A 413 -12.16 3.34 -22.67
N HIS A 414 -13.28 2.98 -22.08
CA HIS A 414 -14.07 1.85 -22.56
C HIS A 414 -15.56 2.10 -22.47
N ALA A 415 -16.30 1.39 -23.32
CA ALA A 415 -17.71 1.14 -23.15
C ALA A 415 -17.92 -0.30 -22.68
N SER A 416 -18.83 -0.48 -21.72
CA SER A 416 -19.23 -1.81 -21.24
C SER A 416 -20.36 -2.34 -22.12
N PHE A 417 -20.33 -3.62 -22.47
CA PHE A 417 -21.40 -4.31 -23.19
C PHE A 417 -21.85 -5.54 -22.39
N VAL A 418 -23.15 -5.80 -22.34
CA VAL A 418 -23.72 -6.85 -21.49
C VAL A 418 -24.75 -7.66 -22.26
N TRP A 419 -24.62 -8.99 -22.20
CA TRP A 419 -25.61 -9.94 -22.71
C TRP A 419 -26.05 -10.88 -21.60
N ARG A 420 -27.34 -11.15 -21.54
CA ARG A 420 -27.88 -12.29 -20.80
C ARG A 420 -27.68 -13.56 -21.62
N ARG A 421 -27.06 -14.56 -21.01
CA ARG A 421 -26.76 -15.87 -21.58
C ARG A 421 -27.65 -16.93 -20.94
N LYS A 422 -27.60 -18.16 -21.48
CA LYS A 422 -28.19 -19.33 -20.84
C LYS A 422 -27.41 -19.70 -19.57
N GLU A 423 -28.10 -20.23 -18.56
CA GLU A 423 -27.52 -20.49 -17.23
C GLU A 423 -26.28 -21.39 -17.25
N HIS A 424 -26.16 -22.33 -18.20
CA HIS A 424 -25.01 -23.24 -18.25
C HIS A 424 -23.69 -22.55 -18.66
N THR A 425 -23.72 -21.31 -19.14
CA THR A 425 -22.51 -20.60 -19.59
C THR A 425 -21.72 -19.96 -18.45
N SER A 426 -22.30 -19.86 -17.25
CA SER A 426 -21.59 -19.34 -16.08
C SER A 426 -21.99 -20.07 -14.82
N ILE A 427 -21.02 -20.31 -13.94
CA ILE A 427 -21.26 -20.89 -12.61
C ILE A 427 -21.73 -19.86 -11.57
N ARG A 428 -21.67 -18.56 -11.90
CA ARG A 428 -21.97 -17.46 -10.97
C ARG A 428 -23.43 -17.50 -10.46
N PRO A 429 -24.47 -17.67 -11.30
CA PRO A 429 -25.88 -17.72 -10.86
C PRO A 429 -26.11 -18.74 -9.75
N ASP A 430 -25.69 -19.99 -9.99
CA ASP A 430 -25.84 -21.10 -9.05
C ASP A 430 -25.09 -20.84 -7.75
N PHE A 431 -23.85 -20.33 -7.82
CA PHE A 431 -23.06 -20.03 -6.63
C PHE A 431 -23.71 -18.96 -5.75
N PHE A 432 -24.08 -17.82 -6.33
CA PHE A 432 -24.62 -16.68 -5.57
C PHE A 432 -26.05 -16.94 -5.05
N SER A 433 -26.74 -17.96 -5.57
CA SER A 433 -28.08 -18.35 -5.11
C SER A 433 -28.09 -19.23 -3.85
N ASP A 434 -26.94 -19.82 -3.46
CA ASP A 434 -26.84 -20.75 -2.33
C ASP A 434 -25.94 -20.19 -1.21
N PRO A 435 -26.53 -19.66 -0.12
CA PRO A 435 -25.77 -19.18 1.03
C PRO A 435 -24.79 -20.19 1.62
N LYS A 436 -25.08 -21.50 1.53
CA LYS A 436 -24.19 -22.54 2.05
C LYS A 436 -22.94 -22.69 1.19
N ARG A 437 -23.03 -22.48 -0.12
CA ARG A 437 -21.85 -22.44 -1.01
C ARG A 437 -20.99 -21.23 -0.71
N ILE A 438 -21.60 -20.07 -0.50
CA ILE A 438 -20.90 -18.83 -0.10
C ILE A 438 -20.15 -19.04 1.22
N GLU A 439 -20.83 -19.55 2.26
CA GLU A 439 -20.22 -19.83 3.56
C GLU A 439 -19.09 -20.87 3.46
N LYS A 440 -19.28 -21.91 2.64
CA LYS A 440 -18.24 -22.91 2.39
C LYS A 440 -17.04 -22.30 1.67
N ALA A 441 -17.25 -21.47 0.65
CA ALA A 441 -16.19 -20.82 -0.10
C ALA A 441 -15.39 -19.87 0.78
N GLN A 442 -16.05 -19.12 1.67
CA GLN A 442 -15.40 -18.30 2.68
C GLN A 442 -14.49 -19.14 3.57
N ARG A 443 -15.04 -20.21 4.15
CA ARG A 443 -14.28 -21.12 5.03
C ARG A 443 -13.09 -21.79 4.32
N ASP A 444 -13.29 -22.27 3.09
CA ASP A 444 -12.24 -22.91 2.31
C ASP A 444 -11.10 -21.93 1.98
N TRP A 445 -11.45 -20.67 1.73
CA TRP A 445 -10.47 -19.61 1.50
C TRP A 445 -9.75 -19.24 2.80
N GLU A 446 -10.46 -19.05 3.91
CA GLU A 446 -9.89 -18.70 5.22
C GLU A 446 -8.91 -19.76 5.74
N LEU A 447 -9.25 -21.04 5.59
CA LEU A 447 -8.43 -22.16 6.09
C LEU A 447 -7.31 -22.56 5.13
N TYR A 448 -7.59 -22.55 3.82
CA TYR A 448 -6.70 -23.20 2.84
C TYR A 448 -6.35 -22.32 1.64
N ARG A 449 -6.94 -21.13 1.51
CA ARG A 449 -6.84 -20.27 0.32
C ARG A 449 -7.27 -21.01 -0.96
N THR A 450 -8.35 -21.79 -0.84
CA THR A 450 -8.94 -22.56 -1.96
C THR A 450 -10.46 -22.31 -2.03
N GLY A 451 -11.16 -23.00 -2.92
CA GLY A 451 -12.62 -22.94 -3.04
C GLY A 451 -13.11 -22.04 -4.16
N ASP A 452 -14.40 -21.73 -4.16
CA ASP A 452 -15.03 -20.98 -5.25
C ASP A 452 -14.55 -19.51 -5.29
N TYR A 453 -14.07 -18.93 -4.19
CA TYR A 453 -13.50 -17.57 -4.16
C TYR A 453 -12.12 -17.41 -4.81
N VAL A 454 -11.44 -18.52 -5.15
CA VAL A 454 -10.23 -18.46 -5.97
C VAL A 454 -10.53 -18.73 -7.45
N THR A 455 -11.81 -18.91 -7.78
CA THR A 455 -12.31 -19.19 -9.13
C THR A 455 -13.22 -18.07 -9.61
N LEU A 456 -14.22 -17.67 -8.83
CA LEU A 456 -15.23 -16.72 -9.27
C LEU A 456 -14.64 -15.33 -9.43
N GLY A 457 -14.82 -14.77 -10.63
CA GLY A 457 -14.31 -13.44 -10.93
C GLY A 457 -12.79 -13.36 -10.94
N THR A 458 -12.06 -14.47 -11.15
CA THR A 458 -10.59 -14.46 -11.24
C THR A 458 -10.07 -14.67 -12.67
N GLN A 459 -10.93 -15.11 -13.59
CA GLN A 459 -10.54 -15.34 -14.98
C GLN A 459 -10.95 -14.19 -15.89
N LEU A 460 -10.03 -13.76 -16.75
CA LEU A 460 -10.32 -12.84 -17.84
C LEU A 460 -9.73 -13.42 -19.13
N SER A 461 -10.50 -13.34 -20.21
CA SER A 461 -9.95 -13.43 -21.56
C SER A 461 -9.86 -12.02 -22.15
N THR A 462 -8.72 -11.68 -22.73
CA THR A 462 -8.47 -10.39 -23.36
C THR A 462 -8.12 -10.59 -24.82
N GLY A 463 -8.52 -9.66 -25.68
CA GLY A 463 -8.16 -9.65 -27.09
C GLY A 463 -7.63 -8.29 -27.48
N PHE A 464 -6.38 -8.22 -27.93
CA PHE A 464 -5.82 -7.01 -28.53
C PHE A 464 -5.86 -7.15 -30.04
N PHE A 465 -6.46 -6.18 -30.72
CA PHE A 465 -6.68 -6.28 -32.17
C PHE A 465 -6.31 -5.01 -32.89
N LYS A 466 -5.97 -5.21 -34.17
CA LYS A 466 -5.69 -4.15 -35.12
C LYS A 466 -6.82 -4.09 -36.14
N SER A 467 -7.62 -3.03 -36.07
CA SER A 467 -8.72 -2.76 -36.97
C SER A 467 -8.21 -2.11 -38.25
N GLU A 468 -8.20 -2.85 -39.35
CA GLU A 468 -7.83 -2.29 -40.65
C GLU A 468 -8.79 -1.19 -41.09
N ALA A 469 -10.08 -1.30 -40.75
CA ALA A 469 -11.08 -0.29 -41.07
C ALA A 469 -10.74 1.04 -40.39
N THR A 470 -10.34 0.99 -39.11
CA THR A 470 -9.84 2.15 -38.37
C THR A 470 -8.62 2.76 -39.06
N LEU A 471 -7.60 1.95 -39.38
CA LEU A 471 -6.34 2.43 -39.96
C LEU A 471 -6.45 2.91 -41.43
N LYS A 472 -7.53 2.55 -42.12
CA LYS A 472 -7.84 3.01 -43.49
C LYS A 472 -8.83 4.19 -43.52
N SER A 473 -9.37 4.58 -42.37
CA SER A 473 -10.36 5.67 -42.27
C SER A 473 -9.77 7.04 -42.61
N ALA A 474 -10.63 7.97 -43.03
CA ALA A 474 -10.21 9.34 -43.33
C ALA A 474 -9.68 10.06 -42.08
N GLU A 475 -10.27 9.78 -40.91
CA GLU A 475 -9.89 10.32 -39.61
C GLU A 475 -8.48 9.87 -39.21
N PHE A 476 -8.14 8.60 -39.46
CA PHE A 476 -6.77 8.13 -39.27
C PHE A 476 -5.80 8.80 -40.25
N GLN A 477 -6.16 8.92 -41.53
CA GLN A 477 -5.29 9.57 -42.52
C GLN A 477 -5.02 11.06 -42.21
N ALA A 478 -5.95 11.70 -41.50
CA ALA A 478 -5.83 13.09 -41.02
C ALA A 478 -4.91 13.23 -39.79
N LEU A 479 -4.50 12.15 -39.13
CA LEU A 479 -3.55 12.21 -38.02
C LEU A 479 -2.15 12.64 -38.50
N PRO A 480 -1.34 13.22 -37.60
CA PRO A 480 0.08 13.51 -37.88
C PRO A 480 0.83 12.26 -38.37
N ASP A 481 1.77 12.44 -39.29
CA ASP A 481 2.52 11.33 -39.90
C ASP A 481 3.23 10.46 -38.86
N LYS A 482 3.75 11.05 -37.78
CA LYS A 482 4.38 10.33 -36.67
C LYS A 482 3.42 9.34 -35.98
N GLU A 483 2.18 9.77 -35.70
CA GLU A 483 1.17 8.91 -35.07
C GLU A 483 0.74 7.80 -36.02
N LYS A 484 0.52 8.13 -37.30
CA LYS A 484 0.20 7.11 -38.31
C LYS A 484 1.30 6.06 -38.40
N GLN A 485 2.57 6.47 -38.49
CA GLN A 485 3.70 5.55 -38.55
C GLN A 485 3.78 4.64 -37.32
N ARG A 486 3.60 5.20 -36.11
CA ARG A 486 3.60 4.43 -34.86
C ARG A 486 2.46 3.41 -34.82
N MET A 487 1.23 3.83 -35.09
CA MET A 487 0.05 2.97 -35.00
C MET A 487 -0.01 1.90 -36.09
N TRP A 488 0.69 2.09 -37.21
CA TRP A 488 0.88 1.06 -38.23
C TRP A 488 1.91 -0.02 -37.85
N LYS A 489 2.79 0.23 -36.85
CA LYS A 489 3.83 -0.74 -36.46
C LYS A 489 3.20 -2.10 -36.11
N PRO A 490 3.85 -3.23 -36.48
CA PRO A 490 3.20 -4.55 -36.49
C PRO A 490 2.50 -4.95 -35.20
N THR A 491 3.08 -4.65 -34.04
CA THR A 491 2.58 -5.14 -32.73
C THR A 491 1.59 -4.20 -32.04
N ILE A 492 1.36 -2.99 -32.57
CA ILE A 492 0.48 -1.99 -31.94
C ILE A 492 -0.99 -2.27 -32.24
N PRO A 493 -1.83 -2.61 -31.25
CA PRO A 493 -3.27 -2.76 -31.44
C PRO A 493 -3.99 -1.41 -31.52
N THR A 494 -5.18 -1.39 -32.13
CA THR A 494 -6.08 -0.24 -32.16
C THR A 494 -7.11 -0.27 -31.02
N TYR A 495 -7.49 -1.46 -30.57
CA TYR A 495 -8.45 -1.63 -29.48
C TYR A 495 -8.17 -2.93 -28.71
N GLU A 496 -8.70 -2.98 -27.49
CA GLU A 496 -8.69 -4.15 -26.63
C GLU A 496 -10.14 -4.54 -26.32
N ILE A 497 -10.39 -5.83 -26.13
CA ILE A 497 -11.62 -6.33 -25.53
C ILE A 497 -11.32 -7.24 -24.34
N VAL A 498 -12.04 -7.05 -23.24
CA VAL A 498 -11.95 -7.88 -22.04
C VAL A 498 -13.28 -8.59 -21.82
N TRP A 499 -13.27 -9.91 -21.75
CA TRP A 499 -14.44 -10.75 -21.48
C TRP A 499 -14.40 -11.36 -20.08
N ASN A 500 -15.55 -11.88 -19.63
CA ASN A 500 -15.76 -12.42 -18.28
C ASN A 500 -15.54 -11.38 -17.16
N ALA A 501 -15.60 -10.09 -17.50
CA ALA A 501 -15.69 -9.01 -16.53
C ALA A 501 -16.97 -9.18 -15.67
N THR A 502 -17.09 -8.40 -14.61
CA THR A 502 -18.29 -8.39 -13.76
C THR A 502 -19.06 -7.10 -13.98
N ALA A 503 -20.40 -7.19 -13.94
CA ALA A 503 -21.24 -6.01 -13.93
C ALA A 503 -21.45 -5.59 -12.46
N PRO A 504 -20.90 -4.44 -12.00
CA PRO A 504 -20.82 -4.14 -10.57
C PRO A 504 -22.18 -4.01 -9.85
N MET A 505 -23.19 -3.51 -10.58
CA MET A 505 -24.59 -3.37 -10.12
C MET A 505 -25.21 -4.66 -9.56
N TYR A 506 -24.59 -5.81 -9.82
CA TYR A 506 -25.15 -7.13 -9.51
C TYR A 506 -24.60 -7.74 -8.21
N TYR A 507 -23.53 -7.20 -7.62
CA TYR A 507 -23.09 -7.67 -6.30
C TYR A 507 -24.02 -7.21 -5.16
N GLU A 508 -24.72 -6.09 -5.34
CA GLU A 508 -25.68 -5.56 -4.35
C GLU A 508 -27.05 -6.26 -4.40
N THR A 509 -27.44 -6.84 -5.54
CA THR A 509 -28.73 -7.52 -5.73
C THR A 509 -28.62 -9.04 -5.56
N THR A 510 -28.29 -9.48 -4.35
CA THR A 510 -27.92 -10.87 -3.98
C THR A 510 -29.03 -11.94 -4.03
N LYS A 511 -30.09 -11.80 -4.84
CA LYS A 511 -31.22 -12.76 -4.78
C LYS A 511 -31.47 -13.64 -6.00
N LYS A 512 -30.79 -13.40 -7.14
CA LYS A 512 -30.64 -14.30 -8.31
C LYS A 512 -29.92 -13.55 -9.43
N LEU A 513 -28.66 -13.87 -9.68
CA LEU A 513 -27.93 -13.31 -10.83
C LEU A 513 -28.24 -14.15 -12.06
N PRO A 514 -28.64 -13.55 -13.20
CA PRO A 514 -28.67 -14.28 -14.45
C PRO A 514 -27.24 -14.58 -14.90
N ALA A 515 -27.04 -15.60 -15.75
CA ALA A 515 -25.78 -15.75 -16.47
C ALA A 515 -25.57 -14.52 -17.38
N LEU A 516 -24.51 -13.76 -17.12
CA LEU A 516 -24.16 -12.55 -17.87
C LEU A 516 -22.79 -12.72 -18.52
N SER A 517 -22.73 -12.38 -19.80
CA SER A 517 -21.47 -12.10 -20.48
C SER A 517 -21.26 -10.60 -20.52
N VAL A 518 -20.13 -10.15 -19.96
CA VAL A 518 -19.74 -8.73 -19.94
C VAL A 518 -18.47 -8.58 -20.75
N ALA A 519 -18.50 -7.65 -21.72
CA ALA A 519 -17.33 -7.20 -22.46
C ALA A 519 -17.00 -5.75 -22.10
N LEU A 520 -15.73 -5.46 -21.82
CA LEU A 520 -15.21 -4.10 -21.83
C LEU A 520 -14.51 -3.88 -23.17
N LEU A 521 -15.04 -3.00 -24.01
CA LEU A 521 -14.40 -2.63 -25.27
C LEU A 521 -13.59 -1.35 -25.03
N ILE A 522 -12.26 -1.49 -25.03
CA ILE A 522 -11.31 -0.45 -24.64
C ILE A 522 -10.67 0.15 -25.89
N LEU A 523 -10.69 1.47 -26.02
CA LEU A 523 -9.93 2.16 -27.06
C LEU A 523 -8.49 2.34 -26.64
N LEU A 524 -7.59 2.00 -27.56
CA LEU A 524 -6.16 2.19 -27.42
C LEU A 524 -5.73 3.29 -28.39
N ASN A 525 -4.61 3.96 -28.08
CA ASN A 525 -4.04 4.99 -28.95
C ASN A 525 -5.00 6.16 -29.24
N SER A 526 -5.88 6.47 -28.30
CA SER A 526 -6.77 7.62 -28.34
C SER A 526 -5.98 8.93 -28.46
N GLN A 527 -6.56 9.90 -29.15
CA GLN A 527 -5.93 11.18 -29.47
C GLN A 527 -6.44 12.32 -28.59
N GLY A 528 -7.58 12.15 -27.90
CA GLY A 528 -8.00 13.06 -26.84
C GLY A 528 -6.92 13.21 -25.76
N ARG A 529 -6.62 14.45 -25.36
CA ARG A 529 -5.72 14.78 -24.25
C ARG A 529 -6.46 15.72 -23.31
N GLY A 530 -6.61 15.33 -22.06
CA GLY A 530 -7.20 16.21 -21.04
C GLY A 530 -6.15 17.03 -20.30
N ALA A 531 -6.60 17.75 -19.29
CA ALA A 531 -5.72 18.46 -18.38
C ALA A 531 -6.25 18.42 -16.93
N PHE A 532 -5.31 18.54 -16.02
CA PHE A 532 -5.49 18.65 -14.58
C PHE A 532 -5.20 20.09 -14.17
N THR A 533 -6.14 20.72 -13.46
CA THR A 533 -6.01 22.11 -13.02
C THR A 533 -6.32 22.25 -11.54
N LEU A 534 -5.76 23.28 -10.90
CA LEU A 534 -6.11 23.59 -9.53
C LEU A 534 -7.56 24.08 -9.46
N GLN A 535 -8.23 23.72 -8.37
CA GLN A 535 -9.53 24.28 -7.99
C GLN A 535 -9.49 24.97 -6.63
N SER A 536 -8.42 24.78 -5.86
CA SER A 536 -8.20 25.40 -4.54
C SER A 536 -6.71 25.42 -4.21
N ALA A 537 -6.32 26.28 -3.27
CA ALA A 537 -5.03 26.22 -2.59
C ALA A 537 -4.98 25.14 -1.49
N ASP A 538 -6.14 24.63 -1.07
CA ASP A 538 -6.26 23.57 -0.07
C ASP A 538 -5.76 22.23 -0.65
N PRO A 539 -4.65 21.66 -0.12
CA PRO A 539 -4.06 20.43 -0.64
C PRO A 539 -4.89 19.17 -0.36
N ALA A 540 -5.90 19.26 0.51
CA ALA A 540 -6.83 18.16 0.78
C ALA A 540 -7.83 17.96 -0.37
N LEU A 541 -8.04 18.98 -1.21
CA LEU A 541 -8.92 18.89 -2.36
C LEU A 541 -8.19 18.33 -3.58
N PRO A 542 -8.83 17.46 -4.39
CA PRO A 542 -8.22 16.95 -5.62
C PRO A 542 -8.05 18.06 -6.66
N LEU A 543 -7.27 17.79 -7.71
CA LEU A 543 -7.29 18.62 -8.92
C LEU A 543 -8.65 18.49 -9.63
N ARG A 544 -8.98 19.48 -10.45
CA ARG A 544 -10.10 19.41 -11.36
C ARG A 544 -9.73 18.57 -12.59
N PHE A 545 -10.62 17.67 -12.98
CA PHE A 545 -10.34 16.58 -13.90
C PHE A 545 -11.25 16.63 -15.13
N ALA A 546 -10.81 17.21 -16.25
CA ALA A 546 -11.62 17.30 -17.47
C ALA A 546 -11.07 16.37 -18.57
N PRO A 547 -11.66 15.16 -18.76
CA PRO A 547 -11.22 14.23 -19.81
C PRO A 547 -11.72 14.68 -21.19
N ASP A 548 -10.87 14.58 -22.22
CA ASP A 548 -11.26 14.87 -23.61
C ASP A 548 -11.65 13.60 -24.38
N PHE A 549 -12.26 12.63 -23.69
CA PHE A 549 -12.69 11.35 -24.30
C PHE A 549 -13.71 11.58 -25.42
N LEU A 550 -13.57 10.82 -26.52
CA LEU A 550 -14.40 10.91 -27.73
C LEU A 550 -14.41 12.29 -28.43
N ARG A 551 -13.59 13.25 -27.99
CA ARG A 551 -13.53 14.58 -28.60
C ARG A 551 -12.82 14.57 -29.95
N ALA A 552 -11.79 13.74 -30.11
CA ALA A 552 -11.07 13.61 -31.37
C ALA A 552 -11.92 12.84 -32.42
N PRO A 553 -11.91 13.24 -33.70
CA PRO A 553 -12.58 12.49 -34.77
C PRO A 553 -12.09 11.03 -34.89
N TYR A 554 -10.78 10.81 -34.75
CA TYR A 554 -10.20 9.47 -34.77
C TYR A 554 -10.77 8.58 -33.67
N ASP A 555 -10.89 9.09 -32.45
CA ASP A 555 -11.41 8.34 -31.30
C ASP A 555 -12.83 7.84 -31.55
N ARG A 556 -13.70 8.70 -32.10
CA ARG A 556 -15.07 8.32 -32.49
C ARG A 556 -15.07 7.26 -33.58
N ARG A 557 -14.20 7.39 -34.59
CA ARG A 557 -14.08 6.41 -35.66
C ARG A 557 -13.60 5.04 -35.15
N ALA A 558 -12.60 5.03 -34.27
CA ALA A 558 -12.09 3.83 -33.62
C ALA A 558 -13.17 3.16 -32.76
N ALA A 559 -13.95 3.94 -31.99
CA ALA A 559 -15.10 3.45 -31.23
C ALA A 559 -16.10 2.70 -32.10
N VAL A 560 -16.46 3.28 -33.25
CA VAL A 560 -17.44 2.70 -34.14
C VAL A 560 -16.92 1.42 -34.81
N GLU A 561 -15.69 1.41 -35.34
CA GLU A 561 -15.14 0.20 -35.96
C GLU A 561 -14.92 -0.93 -34.96
N ALA A 562 -14.37 -0.64 -33.78
CA ALA A 562 -14.18 -1.64 -32.73
C ALA A 562 -15.54 -2.23 -32.29
N THR A 563 -16.57 -1.40 -32.20
CA THR A 563 -17.93 -1.86 -31.86
C THR A 563 -18.50 -2.73 -32.96
N ARG A 564 -18.31 -2.40 -34.25
CA ARG A 564 -18.73 -3.26 -35.37
C ARG A 564 -18.04 -4.61 -35.36
N GLU A 565 -16.75 -4.66 -35.03
CA GLU A 565 -16.01 -5.92 -34.89
C GLU A 565 -16.58 -6.78 -33.75
N LEU A 566 -16.95 -6.18 -32.61
CA LEU A 566 -17.66 -6.85 -31.52
C LEU A 566 -19.06 -7.32 -31.92
N LEU A 567 -19.85 -6.46 -32.59
CA LEU A 567 -21.20 -6.79 -33.05
C LEU A 567 -21.19 -7.92 -34.09
N LYS A 568 -20.17 -7.97 -34.97
CA LYS A 568 -19.96 -9.09 -35.90
C LYS A 568 -19.82 -10.42 -35.16
N VAL A 569 -18.95 -10.47 -34.14
CA VAL A 569 -18.72 -11.71 -33.37
C VAL A 569 -19.96 -12.09 -32.58
N THR A 570 -20.59 -11.13 -31.90
CA THR A 570 -21.77 -11.38 -31.08
C THR A 570 -23.01 -11.69 -31.90
N SER A 571 -23.06 -11.34 -33.18
CA SER A 571 -24.14 -11.73 -34.11
C SER A 571 -23.93 -13.10 -34.76
N SER A 572 -22.78 -13.75 -34.56
CA SER A 572 -22.49 -15.06 -35.12
C SER A 572 -23.36 -16.18 -34.53
N GLU A 573 -23.57 -17.27 -35.28
CA GLU A 573 -24.33 -18.44 -34.81
C GLU A 573 -23.77 -19.00 -33.50
N ALA A 574 -22.44 -19.09 -33.39
CA ALA A 574 -21.76 -19.61 -32.21
C ALA A 574 -22.06 -18.80 -30.94
N PHE A 575 -22.05 -17.46 -31.03
CA PHE A 575 -22.47 -16.62 -29.92
C PHE A 575 -23.98 -16.72 -29.69
N GLN A 576 -24.79 -16.57 -30.75
CA GLN A 576 -26.25 -16.50 -30.64
C GLN A 576 -26.88 -17.80 -30.12
N ARG A 577 -26.23 -18.95 -30.31
CA ARG A 577 -26.67 -20.26 -29.79
C ARG A 577 -27.08 -20.20 -28.32
N ASP A 578 -26.30 -19.52 -27.49
CA ASP A 578 -26.53 -19.41 -26.04
C ASP A 578 -26.81 -17.97 -25.57
N ASN A 579 -27.10 -17.07 -26.52
CA ASN A 579 -27.54 -15.72 -26.23
C ASN A 579 -29.05 -15.73 -25.91
N VAL A 580 -29.44 -15.04 -24.84
CA VAL A 580 -30.87 -14.84 -24.50
C VAL A 580 -31.31 -13.44 -24.91
N GLN A 581 -30.51 -12.43 -24.58
CA GLN A 581 -30.84 -11.02 -24.84
C GLN A 581 -29.60 -10.13 -24.70
N ALA A 582 -29.47 -9.13 -25.57
CA ALA A 582 -28.57 -7.99 -25.33
C ALA A 582 -29.20 -7.08 -24.24
N VAL A 583 -28.48 -6.92 -23.12
CA VAL A 583 -28.92 -6.09 -21.98
C VAL A 583 -28.41 -4.66 -22.14
N PHE A 584 -27.16 -4.52 -22.58
CA PHE A 584 -26.49 -3.24 -22.74
C PHE A 584 -25.60 -3.28 -23.98
N ALA A 585 -26.10 -2.67 -25.05
CA ALA A 585 -25.49 -2.64 -26.38
C ALA A 585 -26.12 -1.48 -27.18
N PRO A 586 -25.47 -0.98 -28.25
CA PRO A 586 -26.06 0.00 -29.14
C PRO A 586 -27.32 -0.54 -29.83
N ALA A 587 -28.22 0.35 -30.22
CA ALA A 587 -29.50 -0.01 -30.84
C ALA A 587 -29.34 -0.61 -32.26
N SER A 588 -28.29 -0.21 -32.98
CA SER A 588 -27.89 -0.79 -34.26
C SER A 588 -26.36 -0.68 -34.47
N ASP A 589 -25.88 -1.09 -35.64
CA ASP A 589 -24.49 -0.94 -36.08
C ASP A 589 -24.22 0.39 -36.83
N SER A 590 -25.19 1.32 -36.80
CA SER A 590 -25.03 2.67 -37.34
C SER A 590 -24.05 3.49 -36.51
N ASP A 591 -23.36 4.44 -37.17
CA ASP A 591 -22.43 5.36 -36.48
C ASP A 591 -23.16 6.15 -35.38
N GLU A 592 -24.39 6.59 -35.63
CA GLU A 592 -25.19 7.39 -34.70
C GLU A 592 -25.52 6.62 -33.42
N ASP A 593 -26.06 5.41 -33.54
CA ASP A 593 -26.44 4.59 -32.38
C ASP A 593 -25.22 4.14 -31.58
N ILE A 594 -24.12 3.81 -32.26
CA ILE A 594 -22.87 3.43 -31.59
C ILE A 594 -22.30 4.63 -30.84
N LEU A 595 -22.20 5.80 -31.46
CA LEU A 595 -21.64 6.98 -30.79
C LEU A 595 -22.53 7.48 -29.65
N ALA A 596 -23.86 7.41 -29.79
CA ALA A 596 -24.78 7.69 -28.69
C ALA A 596 -24.55 6.73 -27.52
N PHE A 597 -24.39 5.43 -27.81
CA PHE A 597 -24.05 4.44 -26.79
C PHE A 597 -22.71 4.74 -26.11
N TRP A 598 -21.65 5.03 -26.87
CA TRP A 598 -20.35 5.38 -26.27
C TRP A 598 -20.43 6.66 -25.43
N ARG A 599 -21.09 7.72 -25.93
CA ARG A 599 -21.30 8.96 -25.17
C ARG A 599 -21.93 8.67 -23.80
N ASP A 600 -22.97 7.84 -23.77
CA ASP A 600 -23.77 7.61 -22.57
C ASP A 600 -23.13 6.61 -21.59
N THR A 601 -22.11 5.85 -22.03
CA THR A 601 -21.61 4.69 -21.28
C THR A 601 -20.10 4.62 -21.09
N THR A 602 -19.35 5.54 -21.71
CA THR A 602 -17.89 5.60 -21.57
C THR A 602 -17.49 5.85 -20.12
N SER A 603 -16.46 5.13 -19.69
CA SER A 603 -15.74 5.32 -18.43
C SER A 603 -14.23 5.20 -18.67
N SER A 604 -13.43 5.70 -17.73
CA SER A 604 -11.99 5.44 -17.67
C SER A 604 -11.71 3.95 -17.42
N THR A 605 -10.58 3.46 -17.94
CA THR A 605 -9.98 2.15 -17.58
C THR A 605 -8.91 2.31 -16.49
N TRP A 606 -8.76 3.52 -15.95
CA TRP A 606 -7.84 3.91 -14.86
C TRP A 606 -6.36 3.71 -15.21
N HIS A 607 -6.01 3.95 -16.46
CA HIS A 607 -4.67 3.86 -17.02
C HIS A 607 -4.03 5.25 -17.23
N MET A 608 -4.41 6.22 -16.40
CA MET A 608 -3.99 7.62 -16.49
C MET A 608 -2.46 7.79 -16.56
N CYS A 609 -1.99 8.61 -17.50
CA CYS A 609 -0.57 8.93 -17.67
C CYS A 609 -0.35 10.35 -18.24
N GLY A 610 0.91 10.76 -18.37
CA GLY A 610 1.33 11.94 -19.14
C GLY A 610 1.30 13.29 -18.42
N THR A 611 0.82 13.35 -17.19
CA THR A 611 0.59 14.59 -16.43
C THR A 611 1.84 15.32 -15.95
N ILE A 612 3.01 14.68 -16.03
CA ILE A 612 4.34 15.25 -15.75
C ILE A 612 5.29 14.68 -16.82
N MET A 613 4.96 14.88 -18.09
CA MET A 613 5.58 14.20 -19.21
C MET A 613 7.12 14.28 -19.20
N MET A 614 7.78 13.15 -19.42
CA MET A 614 9.23 13.08 -19.61
C MET A 614 9.61 13.63 -20.99
N ALA A 615 10.55 14.57 -21.03
CA ALA A 615 11.20 14.99 -22.26
C ALA A 615 12.60 15.55 -21.98
N THR A 616 13.48 15.43 -22.98
CA THR A 616 14.87 15.90 -22.90
C THR A 616 14.98 17.40 -22.68
N LYS A 617 13.97 18.18 -23.08
CA LYS A 617 13.88 19.62 -22.84
C LYS A 617 12.51 20.02 -22.30
N ALA A 618 12.49 21.09 -21.50
CA ALA A 618 11.28 21.67 -20.93
C ALA A 618 10.47 22.52 -21.93
N ASP A 619 11.12 23.07 -22.97
CA ASP A 619 10.56 24.07 -23.89
C ASP A 619 9.76 23.49 -25.07
N GLY A 620 9.49 22.18 -25.07
CA GLY A 620 8.71 21.53 -26.13
C GLY A 620 9.44 21.43 -27.47
N GLU A 621 10.72 21.77 -27.56
CA GLU A 621 11.56 21.64 -28.77
C GLU A 621 11.90 20.18 -29.15
N GLY A 622 11.23 19.18 -28.55
CA GLY A 622 11.36 17.76 -28.92
C GLY A 622 10.36 17.34 -30.00
N ASP A 623 10.51 16.11 -30.52
CA ASP A 623 9.61 15.51 -31.54
C ASP A 623 8.11 15.48 -31.13
N GLY A 624 7.82 15.71 -29.85
CA GLY A 624 6.48 15.79 -29.26
C GLY A 624 5.77 17.12 -29.45
N GLY A 625 6.48 18.26 -29.43
CA GLY A 625 5.91 19.61 -29.43
C GLY A 625 5.37 20.10 -28.08
N ASP A 626 5.22 19.20 -27.10
CA ASP A 626 4.69 19.53 -25.77
C ASP A 626 5.81 19.73 -24.73
N PRO A 627 5.65 20.67 -23.77
CA PRO A 627 6.67 20.98 -22.77
C PRO A 627 6.93 19.79 -21.83
N GLY A 628 8.19 19.39 -21.69
CA GLY A 628 8.62 18.37 -20.75
C GLY A 628 8.66 18.87 -19.31
N CYS A 629 8.38 17.98 -18.36
CA CYS A 629 8.43 18.28 -16.93
C CYS A 629 9.61 17.62 -16.21
N VAL A 630 10.02 16.44 -16.68
CA VAL A 630 11.20 15.73 -16.16
C VAL A 630 12.15 15.33 -17.29
N ASP A 631 13.45 15.25 -16.98
CA ASP A 631 14.44 14.68 -17.88
C ASP A 631 14.46 13.13 -17.85
N THR A 632 15.35 12.51 -18.62
CA THR A 632 15.50 11.04 -18.64
C THR A 632 16.10 10.49 -17.35
N GLY A 633 16.66 11.34 -16.49
CA GLY A 633 17.02 11.03 -15.12
C GLY A 633 15.83 11.07 -14.16
N PHE A 634 14.61 11.38 -14.62
CA PHE A 634 13.45 11.66 -13.78
C PHE A 634 13.56 12.96 -12.97
N CYS A 635 14.58 13.80 -13.20
CA CYS A 635 14.75 15.06 -12.49
C CYS A 635 13.75 16.10 -12.99
N VAL A 636 13.08 16.80 -12.07
CA VAL A 636 12.15 17.89 -12.40
C VAL A 636 12.93 19.08 -12.94
N HIS A 637 12.52 19.60 -14.10
CA HIS A 637 13.17 20.75 -14.71
C HIS A 637 13.07 22.00 -13.82
N GLY A 638 14.17 22.77 -13.75
CA GLY A 638 14.23 24.05 -13.05
C GLY A 638 14.42 24.01 -11.52
N VAL A 639 14.51 22.82 -10.92
CA VAL A 639 14.78 22.62 -9.49
C VAL A 639 15.81 21.50 -9.28
N GLU A 640 16.41 21.45 -8.08
CA GLU A 640 17.41 20.43 -7.74
C GLU A 640 16.91 19.44 -6.70
N GLY A 641 17.40 18.20 -6.73
CA GLY A 641 17.11 17.19 -5.69
C GLY A 641 15.66 16.68 -5.67
N LEU A 642 14.87 16.94 -6.71
CA LEU A 642 13.50 16.46 -6.87
C LEU A 642 13.38 15.60 -8.13
N ARG A 643 12.78 14.42 -7.99
CA ARG A 643 12.42 13.54 -9.11
C ARG A 643 10.94 13.16 -9.08
N VAL A 644 10.39 12.81 -10.23
CA VAL A 644 9.05 12.19 -10.35
C VAL A 644 9.20 10.88 -11.12
N ALA A 645 8.73 9.78 -10.52
CA ALA A 645 8.85 8.45 -11.10
C ALA A 645 7.57 7.64 -10.83
N ASP A 646 6.58 7.80 -11.71
CA ASP A 646 5.34 7.02 -11.79
C ASP A 646 4.70 7.24 -13.16
N MET A 647 3.48 6.72 -13.40
CA MET A 647 2.80 6.82 -14.71
C MET A 647 2.61 8.25 -15.24
N SER A 648 2.69 9.29 -14.40
CA SER A 648 2.66 10.69 -14.84
C SER A 648 3.72 11.03 -15.89
N ILE A 649 4.85 10.32 -15.92
CA ILE A 649 5.98 10.68 -16.78
C ILE A 649 5.86 10.18 -18.22
N MET A 650 4.91 9.30 -18.51
CA MET A 650 4.85 8.58 -19.78
C MET A 650 4.46 9.51 -20.95
N PRO A 651 5.31 9.68 -21.98
CA PRO A 651 4.97 10.46 -23.19
C PRO A 651 3.95 9.78 -24.09
N ILE A 652 3.92 8.44 -24.07
CA ILE A 652 2.88 7.63 -24.72
C ILE A 652 2.32 6.65 -23.70
N LEU A 653 1.02 6.40 -23.81
CA LEU A 653 0.35 5.36 -23.04
C LEU A 653 0.62 4.01 -23.72
N PRO A 654 1.30 3.04 -23.07
CA PRO A 654 1.54 1.74 -23.69
C PRO A 654 0.23 1.01 -23.93
N SER A 655 0.15 0.25 -25.03
CA SER A 655 -1.02 -0.53 -25.41
C SER A 655 -1.17 -1.81 -24.55
N ALA A 656 -1.34 -1.64 -23.25
CA ALA A 656 -1.48 -2.68 -22.23
C ALA A 656 -2.13 -2.11 -20.95
N HIS A 657 -2.43 -2.98 -19.99
CA HIS A 657 -2.69 -2.56 -18.61
C HIS A 657 -1.41 -2.01 -17.97
N THR A 658 -1.52 -0.86 -17.31
CA THR A 658 -0.36 -0.03 -16.95
C THR A 658 0.37 -0.45 -15.68
N GLN A 659 -0.09 -1.47 -14.96
CA GLN A 659 0.57 -1.85 -13.70
C GLN A 659 2.02 -2.30 -13.91
N SER A 660 2.28 -3.08 -14.97
CA SER A 660 3.62 -3.57 -15.31
C SER A 660 4.55 -2.41 -15.69
N THR A 661 4.06 -1.45 -16.48
CA THR A 661 4.77 -0.22 -16.83
C THR A 661 5.13 0.60 -15.59
N ALA A 662 4.23 0.68 -14.60
CA ALA A 662 4.53 1.38 -13.35
C ALA A 662 5.66 0.72 -12.56
N TYR A 663 5.73 -0.62 -12.50
CA TYR A 663 6.90 -1.32 -11.97
C TYR A 663 8.16 -1.01 -12.78
N GLN A 664 8.07 -1.04 -14.12
CA GLN A 664 9.18 -0.75 -15.02
C GLN A 664 9.77 0.66 -14.80
N ILE A 665 8.94 1.68 -14.68
CA ILE A 665 9.35 3.05 -14.32
C ILE A 665 10.17 3.02 -13.03
N GLY A 666 9.68 2.32 -12.00
CA GLY A 666 10.37 2.19 -10.72
C GLY A 666 11.73 1.47 -10.83
N MET A 667 11.82 0.44 -11.67
CA MET A 667 13.08 -0.28 -11.91
C MET A 667 14.11 0.60 -12.61
N ILE A 668 13.71 1.33 -13.67
CA ILE A 668 14.60 2.23 -14.41
C ILE A 668 15.06 3.39 -13.50
N ALA A 669 14.14 3.99 -12.74
CA ALA A 669 14.47 5.07 -11.81
C ALA A 669 15.45 4.61 -10.72
N ALA A 670 15.24 3.43 -10.15
CA ALA A 670 16.15 2.86 -9.15
C ALA A 670 17.55 2.62 -9.73
N GLU A 671 17.65 2.05 -10.92
CA GLU A 671 18.93 1.83 -11.60
C GLU A 671 19.69 3.14 -11.79
N LYS A 672 19.03 4.18 -12.30
CA LYS A 672 19.64 5.50 -12.47
C LYS A 672 20.09 6.10 -11.14
N LEU A 673 19.26 6.03 -10.10
CA LEU A 673 19.60 6.53 -8.76
C LEU A 673 20.78 5.78 -8.11
N ILE A 674 20.95 4.49 -8.41
CA ILE A 674 22.07 3.68 -7.92
C ILE A 674 23.35 3.99 -8.71
N GLU A 675 23.23 4.25 -10.01
CA GLU A 675 24.33 4.64 -10.89
C GLU A 675 24.80 6.08 -10.68
N ASP A 676 23.90 6.99 -10.28
CA ASP A 676 24.16 8.40 -9.99
C ASP A 676 25.08 8.54 -8.76
N LYS A 677 26.37 8.32 -8.98
CA LYS A 677 27.45 8.53 -8.01
C LYS A 677 27.75 10.01 -7.81
N THR A 678 26.74 10.87 -7.70
CA THR A 678 26.92 12.22 -7.16
C THR A 678 27.11 12.14 -5.64
N SER A 679 28.30 11.64 -5.27
CA SER A 679 28.91 11.89 -3.98
C SER A 679 29.17 13.41 -3.87
N PRO A 680 28.94 14.06 -2.71
CA PRO A 680 29.33 15.45 -2.50
C PRO A 680 30.85 15.70 -2.67
N ALA A 681 31.66 14.64 -2.76
CA ALA A 681 33.11 14.71 -2.89
C ALA A 681 33.59 15.10 -4.30
N SER A 682 32.80 14.86 -5.36
CA SER A 682 33.23 15.17 -6.74
C SER A 682 33.10 16.65 -7.10
N VAL A 683 32.18 17.39 -6.47
CA VAL A 683 31.99 18.83 -6.69
C VAL A 683 33.06 19.68 -5.98
N LEU A 684 33.65 19.16 -4.88
CA LEU A 684 34.75 19.86 -4.18
C LEU A 684 36.08 19.77 -4.93
N LEU A 685 36.34 18.69 -5.66
CA LEU A 685 37.61 18.49 -6.38
C LEU A 685 37.66 19.26 -7.72
N SER A 686 36.53 19.54 -8.37
CA SER A 686 36.51 20.33 -9.60
C SER A 686 36.72 21.84 -9.36
N ARG A 687 36.46 22.32 -8.13
CA ARG A 687 36.60 23.75 -7.77
C ARG A 687 37.97 24.14 -7.20
N MET A 688 38.92 23.21 -7.01
CA MET A 688 40.26 23.48 -6.46
C MET A 688 41.41 23.36 -7.48
N SER A 689 41.13 23.49 -8.77
CA SER A 689 42.18 23.50 -9.80
C SER A 689 42.55 24.93 -10.21
N LEU A 690 43.51 25.55 -9.52
CA LEU A 690 44.22 26.74 -10.01
C LEU A 690 45.19 26.32 -11.13
N PRO A 691 45.36 27.14 -12.20
CA PRO A 691 46.25 26.79 -13.30
C PRO A 691 47.71 27.10 -12.91
N VAL A 692 48.54 26.06 -12.85
CA VAL A 692 50.00 26.22 -12.90
C VAL A 692 50.47 25.76 -14.27
N SER A 693 50.89 26.72 -15.09
CA SER A 693 51.60 26.50 -16.34
C SER A 693 53.03 26.04 -16.05
N LEU A 694 53.49 24.95 -16.65
CA LEU A 694 54.92 24.72 -16.90
C LEU A 694 55.12 23.95 -18.22
N SER A 695 55.99 24.52 -19.03
CA SER A 695 56.33 24.17 -20.40
C SER A 695 57.32 23.00 -20.54
N SER A 696 57.10 22.21 -21.59
CA SER A 696 58.00 21.38 -22.41
C SER A 696 59.50 21.26 -22.08
N SER A 697 60.02 20.01 -22.06
CA SER A 697 61.21 19.59 -22.85
C SER A 697 61.39 18.05 -22.92
N THR A 698 61.20 17.51 -24.13
CA THR A 698 62.00 16.47 -24.87
C THR A 698 62.71 15.27 -24.17
N SER A 699 62.16 14.06 -24.39
CA SER A 699 62.72 12.81 -25.03
C SER A 699 64.04 12.11 -24.54
N PRO A 700 64.38 10.85 -24.95
CA PRO A 700 63.63 9.59 -25.19
C PRO A 700 64.35 8.27 -24.68
N LEU A 701 63.71 7.09 -24.85
CA LEU A 701 64.26 5.75 -25.25
C LEU A 701 63.86 4.49 -24.40
N PHE A 702 63.08 3.63 -25.07
CA PHE A 702 63.16 2.17 -25.27
C PHE A 702 63.33 1.12 -24.14
N TRP A 703 62.26 0.30 -24.01
CA TRP A 703 62.13 -1.17 -24.03
C TRP A 703 63.23 -2.08 -23.44
N CYS A 704 62.82 -2.98 -22.53
CA CYS A 704 63.16 -4.41 -22.63
C CYS A 704 62.10 -5.30 -21.95
N SER A 705 61.84 -6.44 -22.59
CA SER A 705 60.75 -7.41 -22.36
C SER A 705 61.19 -8.56 -21.45
N CYS A 706 60.29 -9.13 -20.63
CA CYS A 706 60.01 -10.58 -20.61
C CYS A 706 58.82 -10.95 -19.69
N PRO A 707 58.06 -12.02 -20.00
CA PRO A 707 56.83 -12.41 -19.32
C PRO A 707 57.06 -13.54 -18.29
N LEU A 708 56.20 -13.66 -17.27
CA LEU A 708 55.76 -14.91 -16.63
C LEU A 708 54.79 -14.61 -15.47
N VAL A 709 53.71 -15.40 -15.41
CA VAL A 709 53.01 -15.98 -14.24
C VAL A 709 51.48 -15.97 -14.43
N ARG A 710 50.94 -17.18 -14.56
CA ARG A 710 49.50 -17.53 -14.53
C ARG A 710 48.94 -17.51 -13.10
N PRO A 711 47.62 -17.34 -12.90
CA PRO A 711 46.99 -17.31 -11.58
C PRO A 711 46.72 -18.72 -11.02
N TYR A 712 46.87 -18.88 -9.70
CA TYR A 712 46.58 -20.11 -8.96
C TYR A 712 45.17 -20.09 -8.34
N SER A 713 44.60 -21.29 -8.27
CA SER A 713 43.22 -21.70 -8.01
C SER A 713 42.77 -21.66 -6.53
N ARG A 714 41.44 -21.56 -6.37
CA ARG A 714 40.66 -21.71 -5.13
C ARG A 714 40.82 -23.11 -4.50
N HIS A 715 40.90 -23.17 -3.17
CA HIS A 715 40.92 -24.41 -2.39
C HIS A 715 39.64 -24.54 -1.52
N PRO A 716 39.00 -25.72 -1.40
CA PRO A 716 37.74 -25.90 -0.68
C PRO A 716 37.98 -26.49 0.72
N THR A 717 38.16 -25.63 1.73
CA THR A 717 38.18 -26.07 3.14
C THR A 717 37.56 -25.08 4.13
N VAL A 718 37.16 -23.88 3.68
CA VAL A 718 36.56 -22.85 4.55
C VAL A 718 35.02 -23.00 4.65
N SER A 719 34.39 -23.62 3.65
CA SER A 719 32.92 -23.79 3.57
C SER A 719 32.35 -24.89 4.47
N LYS A 720 33.16 -25.85 4.94
CA LYS A 720 32.71 -26.90 5.88
C LYS A 720 32.67 -26.43 7.34
N LEU A 721 33.65 -25.63 7.77
CA LEU A 721 33.68 -25.09 9.15
C LEU A 721 32.61 -24.01 9.40
N GLN A 722 32.18 -23.27 8.38
CA GLN A 722 31.10 -22.29 8.51
C GLN A 722 29.69 -22.92 8.56
N ALA A 723 29.54 -24.16 8.10
CA ALA A 723 28.27 -24.88 8.14
C ALA A 723 28.03 -25.54 9.52
N GLU A 724 29.07 -26.11 10.14
CA GLU A 724 28.96 -26.75 11.47
C GLU A 724 28.76 -25.73 12.60
N LEU A 725 29.35 -24.53 12.50
CA LEU A 725 29.11 -23.44 13.48
C LEU A 725 27.70 -22.83 13.38
N ARG A 726 27.01 -22.93 12.24
CA ARG A 726 25.64 -22.41 12.07
C ARG A 726 24.57 -23.34 12.66
N SER A 727 24.78 -24.65 12.69
CA SER A 727 23.78 -25.58 13.25
C SER A 727 23.76 -25.58 14.78
N GLU A 728 24.90 -25.38 15.45
CA GLU A 728 24.95 -25.33 16.93
C GLU A 728 24.38 -24.02 17.49
N LEU A 729 24.57 -22.88 16.82
CA LEU A 729 24.01 -21.59 17.25
C LEU A 729 22.48 -21.50 17.05
N TRP A 730 21.91 -22.20 16.06
CA TRP A 730 20.47 -22.18 15.79
C TRP A 730 19.63 -23.01 16.77
N SER A 731 20.22 -23.99 17.47
CA SER A 731 19.50 -24.81 18.44
C SER A 731 19.33 -24.13 19.82
N SER A 732 20.13 -23.09 20.13
CA SER A 732 20.08 -22.39 21.43
C SER A 732 19.22 -21.11 21.44
N VAL A 733 18.95 -20.50 20.28
CA VAL A 733 18.17 -19.24 20.19
C VAL A 733 16.66 -19.49 20.00
N ALA A 734 16.25 -20.70 19.60
CA ALA A 734 14.84 -21.05 19.36
C ALA A 734 13.98 -21.30 20.62
N ARG A 735 14.44 -20.96 21.84
CA ARG A 735 13.63 -21.08 23.07
C ARG A 735 13.78 -19.89 24.01
N ARG A 736 13.39 -18.69 23.59
CA ARG A 736 12.90 -17.65 24.51
C ARG A 736 11.72 -16.92 23.86
N ARG A 737 10.50 -17.27 24.27
CA ARG A 737 9.31 -16.45 24.03
C ARG A 737 9.44 -15.16 24.86
N PRO A 738 9.00 -14.00 24.36
CA PRO A 738 8.83 -12.83 25.23
C PRO A 738 7.75 -13.14 26.27
N GLU A 739 8.02 -12.90 27.55
CA GLU A 739 7.01 -13.01 28.61
C GLU A 739 5.96 -11.90 28.41
N LYS A 740 4.70 -12.29 28.17
CA LYS A 740 3.54 -11.38 28.21
C LYS A 740 3.38 -10.86 29.64
N LYS A 741 3.10 -9.56 29.82
CA LYS A 741 2.58 -9.04 31.10
C LYS A 741 1.34 -9.86 31.52
N PRO A 742 1.18 -10.24 32.80
CA PRO A 742 0.01 -10.96 33.27
C PRO A 742 -1.24 -10.07 33.13
N ARG A 743 -2.31 -10.59 32.52
CA ARG A 743 -3.58 -9.89 32.34
C ARG A 743 -4.32 -9.76 33.67
N ASP A 744 -5.10 -8.70 33.82
CA ASP A 744 -5.96 -8.54 34.99
C ASP A 744 -6.99 -9.67 35.05
N THR A 745 -7.16 -10.32 36.20
CA THR A 745 -8.17 -11.38 36.33
C THR A 745 -9.46 -10.79 36.86
N VAL A 746 -10.54 -10.87 36.08
CA VAL A 746 -11.89 -10.53 36.52
C VAL A 746 -12.64 -11.83 36.77
N THR A 747 -13.13 -12.04 37.99
CA THR A 747 -13.90 -13.25 38.34
C THR A 747 -15.38 -12.92 38.52
N LEU A 748 -16.23 -13.67 37.85
CA LEU A 748 -17.67 -13.69 38.08
C LEU A 748 -18.04 -14.92 38.91
N PHE A 749 -18.51 -14.67 40.14
CA PHE A 749 -19.20 -15.68 40.96
C PHE A 749 -20.68 -15.66 40.61
N HIS A 750 -21.17 -16.69 39.93
CA HIS A 750 -22.55 -16.73 39.43
C HIS A 750 -23.29 -18.01 39.84
N LYS A 751 -24.57 -18.07 39.49
CA LYS A 751 -25.41 -19.27 39.60
C LYS A 751 -26.13 -19.45 38.28
N ALA A 752 -25.87 -20.52 37.52
CA ALA A 752 -26.38 -20.67 36.16
C ALA A 752 -27.92 -20.69 36.07
N SER A 753 -28.58 -21.09 37.15
CA SER A 753 -30.05 -21.05 37.28
C SER A 753 -30.63 -19.65 37.55
N SER A 754 -29.80 -18.62 37.76
CA SER A 754 -30.25 -17.24 37.97
C SER A 754 -30.22 -16.44 36.66
N PRO A 755 -31.36 -15.91 36.17
CA PRO A 755 -31.40 -15.06 35.00
C PRO A 755 -30.49 -13.82 35.11
N ALA A 756 -30.38 -13.25 36.32
CA ALA A 756 -29.50 -12.13 36.60
C ALA A 756 -28.02 -12.51 36.43
N SER A 757 -27.64 -13.71 36.88
CA SER A 757 -26.29 -14.25 36.66
C SER A 757 -25.96 -14.43 35.18
N MET A 758 -26.93 -14.89 34.38
CA MET A 758 -26.71 -15.09 32.93
C MET A 758 -26.60 -13.78 32.17
N ARG A 759 -27.36 -12.74 32.56
CA ARG A 759 -27.22 -11.39 32.00
C ARG A 759 -25.83 -10.80 32.26
N VAL A 760 -25.35 -10.89 33.50
CA VAL A 760 -24.01 -10.41 33.86
C VAL A 760 -22.93 -11.20 33.12
N LEU A 761 -23.09 -12.52 32.95
CA LEU A 761 -22.14 -13.33 32.17
C LEU A 761 -22.09 -12.89 30.70
N THR A 762 -23.24 -12.67 30.06
CA THR A 762 -23.29 -12.18 28.68
C THR A 762 -22.64 -10.81 28.55
N LEU A 763 -22.94 -9.89 29.47
CA LEU A 763 -22.33 -8.57 29.54
C LEU A 763 -20.81 -8.68 29.62
N LEU A 764 -20.28 -9.46 30.57
CA LEU A 764 -18.83 -9.59 30.75
C LEU A 764 -18.13 -10.26 29.56
N LYS A 765 -18.79 -11.21 28.88
CA LYS A 765 -18.25 -11.81 27.64
C LYS A 765 -18.18 -10.80 26.51
N GLN A 766 -19.22 -9.98 26.35
CA GLN A 766 -19.21 -8.88 25.39
C GLN A 766 -18.13 -7.86 25.74
N THR A 767 -18.04 -7.44 27.00
CA THR A 767 -17.02 -6.49 27.46
C THR A 767 -15.60 -7.05 27.31
N ALA A 768 -15.36 -8.34 27.59
CA ALA A 768 -14.05 -8.95 27.39
C ALA A 768 -13.69 -9.10 25.90
N ALA A 769 -14.66 -9.40 25.04
CA ALA A 769 -14.48 -9.44 23.59
C ALA A 769 -14.18 -8.04 23.05
N SER A 770 -14.96 -7.03 23.42
CA SER A 770 -14.73 -5.64 23.02
C SER A 770 -13.43 -5.07 23.59
N ALA A 771 -13.01 -5.47 24.79
CA ALA A 771 -11.70 -5.08 25.35
C ALA A 771 -10.54 -5.73 24.57
N SER A 772 -10.73 -6.98 24.11
CA SER A 772 -9.78 -7.65 23.23
C SER A 772 -9.73 -7.01 21.84
N GLU A 773 -10.86 -6.50 21.35
CA GLU A 773 -10.98 -5.73 20.10
C GLU A 773 -10.31 -4.36 20.24
N THR A 774 -10.56 -3.60 21.32
CA THR A 774 -9.92 -2.30 21.55
C THR A 774 -8.41 -2.38 21.82
N ALA A 775 -7.93 -3.48 22.41
CA ALA A 775 -6.49 -3.73 22.56
C ALA A 775 -5.83 -4.14 21.24
N THR A 776 -6.62 -4.60 20.26
CA THR A 776 -6.20 -4.73 18.85
C THR A 776 -6.41 -3.44 18.04
N GLU A 777 -7.22 -2.48 18.52
CA GLU A 777 -7.46 -1.17 17.88
C GLU A 777 -6.47 -0.05 18.31
N ASP A 778 -5.66 -0.21 19.37
CA ASP A 778 -4.63 0.78 19.75
C ASP A 778 -3.40 0.84 18.79
N GLN A 779 -3.54 0.30 17.57
CA GLN A 779 -2.64 0.48 16.43
C GLN A 779 -3.45 0.77 15.15
N VAL A 780 -4.08 1.95 15.10
CA VAL A 780 -4.43 2.83 13.95
C VAL A 780 -5.81 3.49 14.17
N GLY A 781 -5.82 4.82 14.30
CA GLY A 781 -7.02 5.68 14.35
C GLY A 781 -7.58 5.99 12.94
N ASP A 782 -8.68 6.72 12.72
CA ASP A 782 -9.38 7.60 13.63
C ASP A 782 -10.78 8.06 13.12
N HIS A 783 -11.56 8.57 14.07
CA HIS A 783 -12.65 9.56 13.99
C HIS A 783 -13.91 9.35 13.12
N SER A 784 -15.03 9.15 13.83
CA SER A 784 -16.11 10.15 13.80
C SER A 784 -16.18 10.84 15.18
N ALA A 785 -16.13 12.17 15.19
CA ALA A 785 -16.10 12.96 16.41
C ALA A 785 -17.51 13.09 17.01
N HIS A 786 -17.69 12.68 18.27
CA HIS A 786 -18.30 13.46 19.37
C HIS A 786 -18.40 12.64 20.68
N ASN A 787 -17.38 12.73 21.54
CA ASN A 787 -17.49 13.05 22.99
C ASN A 787 -16.17 12.75 23.72
N GLU A 788 -15.77 13.69 24.58
CA GLU A 788 -14.58 13.63 25.42
C GLU A 788 -14.61 12.46 26.43
N THR A 789 -13.42 11.86 26.66
CA THR A 789 -13.03 11.01 27.81
C THR A 789 -13.64 9.61 27.97
N GLN A 790 -13.19 8.63 27.19
CA GLN A 790 -13.17 7.23 27.66
C GLN A 790 -11.78 6.61 27.46
N ARG A 791 -11.06 6.37 28.56
CA ARG A 791 -9.89 5.49 28.56
C ARG A 791 -10.41 4.06 28.31
N SER A 792 -10.13 3.47 27.15
CA SER A 792 -10.42 2.06 26.90
C SER A 792 -9.58 1.19 27.85
N ARG A 793 -10.19 0.16 28.43
CA ARG A 793 -9.54 -0.72 29.41
C ARG A 793 -8.64 -1.73 28.69
N PRO A 794 -7.40 -2.00 29.16
CA PRO A 794 -6.58 -3.08 28.63
C PRO A 794 -7.23 -4.47 28.85
N GLU A 795 -6.93 -5.40 27.95
CA GLU A 795 -7.44 -6.78 27.90
C GLU A 795 -7.33 -7.50 29.26
N PHE A 796 -8.46 -8.05 29.75
CA PHE A 796 -8.54 -8.79 31.01
C PHE A 796 -8.98 -10.25 30.79
N GLU A 797 -8.53 -11.14 31.67
CA GLU A 797 -8.93 -12.55 31.66
C GLU A 797 -10.22 -12.73 32.48
N LEU A 798 -11.29 -13.15 31.81
CA LEU A 798 -12.58 -13.42 32.45
C LEU A 798 -12.62 -14.87 32.98
N ASN A 799 -12.63 -15.01 34.30
CA ASN A 799 -12.86 -16.28 34.99
C ASN A 799 -14.33 -16.35 35.45
N VAL A 800 -15.03 -17.44 35.11
CA VAL A 800 -16.44 -17.62 35.43
C VAL A 800 -16.59 -18.88 36.28
N THR A 801 -17.16 -18.75 37.47
CA THR A 801 -17.31 -19.89 38.40
C THR A 801 -18.65 -19.91 39.11
N GLU A 802 -19.19 -21.12 39.31
CA GLU A 802 -20.35 -21.38 40.16
C GLU A 802 -19.96 -21.75 41.60
N ASP A 803 -18.67 -21.97 41.86
CA ASP A 803 -18.14 -22.24 43.20
C ASP A 803 -18.19 -20.96 44.04
N LEU A 804 -18.49 -21.11 45.34
CA LEU A 804 -18.49 -19.98 46.26
C LEU A 804 -17.05 -19.56 46.65
N PRO A 805 -16.81 -18.27 46.98
CA PRO A 805 -15.46 -17.81 47.30
C PRO A 805 -14.88 -18.51 48.54
N THR A 806 -13.56 -18.73 48.56
CA THR A 806 -12.86 -19.17 49.77
C THR A 806 -12.99 -18.12 50.89
N GLU A 807 -12.76 -18.49 52.17
CA GLU A 807 -12.84 -17.52 53.28
C GLU A 807 -11.90 -16.31 53.07
N GLY A 808 -10.70 -16.55 52.53
CA GLY A 808 -9.75 -15.47 52.20
C GLY A 808 -10.19 -14.60 51.03
N GLN A 809 -10.79 -15.19 49.99
CA GLN A 809 -11.40 -14.42 48.90
C GLN A 809 -12.58 -13.59 49.39
N LEU A 810 -13.46 -14.16 50.23
CA LEU A 810 -14.57 -13.41 50.80
C LEU A 810 -14.09 -12.22 51.62
N GLN A 811 -13.08 -12.41 52.48
CA GLN A 811 -12.49 -11.32 53.25
C GLN A 811 -12.02 -10.18 52.32
N THR A 812 -11.33 -10.54 51.24
CA THR A 812 -10.84 -9.59 50.24
C THR A 812 -11.99 -8.86 49.52
N ILE A 813 -13.05 -9.57 49.15
CA ILE A 813 -14.23 -8.97 48.50
C ILE A 813 -14.93 -7.99 49.46
N LEU A 814 -15.07 -8.36 50.74
CA LEU A 814 -15.66 -7.49 51.77
C LEU A 814 -14.86 -6.20 51.96
N GLU A 815 -13.54 -6.26 51.84
CA GLU A 815 -12.66 -5.08 51.87
C GLU A 815 -12.88 -4.19 50.63
N TYR A 816 -13.10 -4.78 49.44
CA TYR A 816 -13.29 -4.04 48.18
C TYR A 816 -14.64 -3.31 48.10
N ILE A 817 -15.72 -3.90 48.63
CA ILE A 817 -17.05 -3.27 48.60
C ILE A 817 -17.25 -2.21 49.70
N GLY A 818 -16.42 -2.28 50.76
CA GLY A 818 -16.54 -1.42 51.93
C GLY A 818 -17.68 -1.78 52.88
N GLN A 819 -17.59 -1.30 54.12
CA GLN A 819 -18.49 -1.69 55.22
C GLN A 819 -20.00 -1.48 54.95
N PRO A 820 -20.46 -0.41 54.26
CA PRO A 820 -21.89 -0.18 54.02
C PRO A 820 -22.56 -1.24 53.13
N ALA A 821 -21.80 -1.89 52.24
CA ALA A 821 -22.33 -2.87 51.28
C ALA A 821 -22.28 -4.33 51.79
N ILE A 822 -21.73 -4.56 52.98
CA ILE A 822 -21.61 -5.91 53.57
C ILE A 822 -22.95 -6.65 53.69
N PRO A 823 -24.07 -6.01 54.12
CA PRO A 823 -25.35 -6.69 54.24
C PRO A 823 -25.92 -7.17 52.89
N GLU A 824 -25.51 -6.54 51.79
CA GLU A 824 -25.91 -6.89 50.43
C GLU A 824 -25.12 -8.08 49.89
N LEU A 825 -23.86 -8.25 50.30
CA LEU A 825 -23.03 -9.40 49.93
C LEU A 825 -23.33 -10.62 50.78
N VAL A 826 -23.45 -10.44 52.10
CA VAL A 826 -23.68 -11.51 53.07
C VAL A 826 -24.90 -11.15 53.91
N LYS A 827 -26.03 -11.81 53.60
CA LYS A 827 -27.32 -11.47 54.20
C LYS A 827 -27.29 -11.64 55.71
N GLY A 828 -27.62 -10.55 56.42
CA GLY A 828 -27.72 -10.53 57.88
C GLY A 828 -26.40 -10.29 58.63
N ALA A 829 -25.38 -9.76 57.96
CA ALA A 829 -24.15 -9.28 58.59
C ALA A 829 -23.95 -7.78 58.32
N ASN A 830 -23.51 -7.02 59.33
CA ASN A 830 -23.26 -5.57 59.20
C ASN A 830 -21.78 -5.19 59.42
N SER A 831 -20.92 -6.18 59.67
CA SER A 831 -19.48 -6.00 59.82
C SER A 831 -18.72 -7.15 59.17
N VAL A 832 -17.43 -6.92 58.83
CA VAL A 832 -16.57 -7.93 58.21
C VAL A 832 -16.47 -9.19 59.08
N THR A 833 -16.34 -9.02 60.40
CA THR A 833 -16.26 -10.14 61.36
C THR A 833 -17.56 -10.95 61.40
N GLU A 834 -18.72 -10.28 61.39
CA GLU A 834 -20.02 -10.96 61.32
C GLU A 834 -20.22 -11.69 59.98
N ALA A 835 -19.81 -11.07 58.87
CA ALA A 835 -19.95 -11.64 57.53
C ALA A 835 -19.11 -12.91 57.37
N LEU A 836 -17.85 -12.91 57.82
CA LEU A 836 -16.99 -14.09 57.80
C LEU A 836 -17.53 -15.21 58.70
N LYS A 837 -18.00 -14.87 59.91
CA LYS A 837 -18.60 -15.85 60.83
C LYS A 837 -19.89 -16.44 60.26
N LYS A 838 -20.75 -15.60 59.67
CA LYS A 838 -22.03 -16.01 59.08
C LYS A 838 -21.81 -16.89 57.85
N TYR A 839 -20.92 -16.48 56.96
CA TYR A 839 -20.55 -17.24 55.76
C TYR A 839 -19.94 -18.60 56.09
N LYS A 840 -19.19 -18.70 57.18
CA LYS A 840 -18.63 -19.97 57.66
C LYS A 840 -19.71 -20.92 58.17
N SER A 841 -20.75 -20.39 58.82
CA SER A 841 -21.89 -21.18 59.33
C SER A 841 -22.95 -21.50 58.27
N ASP A 842 -23.12 -20.63 57.27
CA ASP A 842 -24.16 -20.70 56.26
C ASP A 842 -23.64 -20.10 54.95
N LYS A 843 -23.27 -20.97 54.01
CA LYS A 843 -22.70 -20.59 52.72
C LYS A 843 -23.73 -19.96 51.77
N GLU A 844 -25.02 -20.23 51.97
CA GLU A 844 -26.11 -19.65 51.17
C GLU A 844 -26.42 -18.19 51.55
N SER A 845 -25.83 -17.70 52.64
CA SER A 845 -25.91 -16.28 52.99
C SER A 845 -25.19 -15.36 51.98
N PHE A 846 -24.26 -15.90 51.18
CA PHE A 846 -23.55 -15.16 50.14
C PHE A 846 -24.40 -14.94 48.88
N GLN A 847 -24.60 -13.67 48.51
CA GLN A 847 -25.43 -13.29 47.38
C GLN A 847 -24.62 -13.33 46.07
N ARG A 848 -25.25 -13.77 44.97
CA ARG A 848 -24.70 -13.84 43.61
C ARG A 848 -25.70 -13.23 42.62
N PRO A 849 -25.25 -12.59 41.51
CA PRO A 849 -23.88 -12.55 41.01
C PRO A 849 -22.99 -11.53 41.72
N VAL A 850 -21.68 -11.80 41.74
CA VAL A 850 -20.65 -10.86 42.21
C VAL A 850 -19.50 -10.86 41.20
N VAL A 851 -19.15 -9.68 40.71
CA VAL A 851 -18.02 -9.45 39.81
C VAL A 851 -16.86 -8.88 40.63
N VAL A 852 -15.67 -9.46 40.51
CA VAL A 852 -14.49 -9.05 41.28
C VAL A 852 -13.33 -8.79 40.32
N ASP A 853 -12.77 -7.59 40.38
CA ASP A 853 -11.51 -7.23 39.73
C ASP A 853 -10.40 -7.27 40.78
N TRP A 854 -9.67 -8.40 40.81
CA TRP A 854 -8.67 -8.67 41.83
C TRP A 854 -7.47 -7.72 41.73
N ASN A 855 -7.14 -7.29 40.52
CA ASN A 855 -5.96 -6.47 40.25
C ASN A 855 -6.21 -5.01 40.62
N ASN A 856 -7.41 -4.48 40.34
CA ASN A 856 -7.77 -3.10 40.68
C ASN A 856 -8.39 -2.95 42.08
N GLY A 857 -8.68 -4.06 42.76
CA GLY A 857 -9.15 -4.08 44.14
C GLY A 857 -10.60 -3.62 44.29
N ARG A 858 -11.48 -4.08 43.41
CA ARG A 858 -12.87 -3.64 43.32
C ARG A 858 -13.82 -4.82 43.16
N ALA A 859 -15.04 -4.68 43.66
CA ALA A 859 -16.09 -5.67 43.46
C ALA A 859 -17.47 -5.01 43.30
N ALA A 860 -18.33 -5.62 42.49
CA ALA A 860 -19.70 -5.20 42.25
C ALA A 860 -20.66 -6.35 42.54
N ILE A 861 -21.74 -6.05 43.25
CA ILE A 861 -22.75 -7.02 43.68
C ILE A 861 -24.01 -6.81 42.83
N GLY A 862 -24.62 -7.89 42.38
CA GLY A 862 -25.87 -7.85 41.62
C GLY A 862 -25.65 -7.63 40.12
N GLU A 863 -26.72 -7.21 39.44
CA GLU A 863 -26.80 -7.18 37.97
C GLU A 863 -26.86 -5.79 37.35
N ASN A 864 -26.50 -4.75 38.13
CA ASN A 864 -26.51 -3.39 37.63
C ASN A 864 -25.37 -3.19 36.62
N GLU A 865 -25.72 -3.24 35.34
CA GLU A 865 -24.81 -3.12 34.21
C GLU A 865 -23.97 -1.84 34.28
N SER A 866 -24.59 -0.69 34.57
CA SER A 866 -23.88 0.59 34.67
C SER A 866 -22.85 0.58 35.80
N GLN A 867 -23.15 -0.05 36.94
CA GLN A 867 -22.23 -0.16 38.06
C GLN A 867 -21.06 -1.11 37.74
N ILE A 868 -21.33 -2.23 37.05
CA ILE A 868 -20.32 -3.21 36.64
C ILE A 868 -19.38 -2.59 35.59
N LEU A 869 -19.92 -1.95 34.56
CA LEU A 869 -19.11 -1.30 33.52
C LEU A 869 -18.29 -0.14 34.08
N LYS A 870 -18.88 0.67 34.97
CA LYS A 870 -18.14 1.74 35.67
C LYS A 870 -17.01 1.18 36.53
N MET A 871 -17.26 0.10 37.26
CA MET A 871 -16.23 -0.58 38.05
C MET A 871 -15.08 -1.06 37.16
N LEU A 872 -15.38 -1.63 35.99
CA LEU A 872 -14.39 -2.18 35.08
C LEU A 872 -13.56 -1.09 34.37
N ASN A 873 -14.13 0.08 34.08
CA ASN A 873 -13.45 1.14 33.34
C ASN A 873 -12.57 2.06 34.22
N GLU A 874 -12.70 2.00 35.54
CA GLU A 874 -11.92 2.82 36.46
C GLU A 874 -10.62 2.12 36.90
N LEU A 875 -9.52 2.38 36.18
CA LEU A 875 -8.17 1.92 36.53
C LEU A 875 -7.60 2.68 37.73
N LYS A 876 -6.86 2.01 38.63
CA LYS A 876 -6.02 2.72 39.61
C LYS A 876 -4.93 3.51 38.86
N LYS A 877 -4.81 4.81 39.12
CA LYS A 877 -3.70 5.64 38.64
C LYS A 877 -2.50 5.35 39.52
N ASP A 878 -1.63 4.41 39.12
CA ASP A 878 -0.29 4.25 39.67
C ASP A 878 0.72 3.94 38.55
#